data_AF-A0A5C3LCJ7-F1
#
_entry.id   AF-A0A5C3LCJ7-F1
#
_cell.length_a   1.000
_cell.length_b   1.000
_cell.length_c   1.000
_cell.angle_alpha   90.00
_cell.angle_beta   90.00
_cell.angle_gamma   90.00
#
_symmetry.space_group_name_H-M   'P 1'
#
loop_
_entity.id
_entity.type
_entity.pdbx_description
1 polymer ?
#
loop_
_entity_poly.entity_id
_entity_poly.type
_entity_poly.pdbx_seq_one_letter_code
_entity_poly.pdbx_strand_id
1 'polypeptide(L)'
;MVRQQSSAAGVLALLQEPDPIFKQHALKALIPLVPQFWAEISEHIALIEALYEDNEFPKPARDAAALLASKVYYFLGEYEEALSFALGAGSAFQSEAKTRGSEEYVETIVSNAIDRYIQARSEEESGGKSKVDPRLQSIIETIFDRCISEGEFKQAIGIALESHRLDVISKIYSQTKDVSLLSYAMEGVLDTNSSLVYRDQVLRFIFPLFPAPKTGDQSPHVHALNRLLITLSDPELTIPFLTSLVESQQLLAYQFGFDLVEGGSQDFLENLRSALPEGDETTQPVYDKLRQILTGKESVKLYLEFLKRNNKTDLLILKTTKDALEARSSIFHTALTLQNAYMNAGTTSDVFLRDNLEWLGHATNWAKFSATAALGVIHKGFFEQGEVILGPYLPQAAGESGVTGANYSEGGALYALGLINAGCGSDITTYLRDALKSAQGEVVQHGAALGLGVAGMGSKNLDTFEDLKTVLFTDSAIAGEAAGYAMGLVMLGTAAEEPVGEMLHYARETQHEKIIRGLAMGTAFIYYGRQEEADETIKVLLAERDPILRYGGVYTLALAYAGTANNDAVRQLLHIAVSDTSDDVRRAAVTSLAFLLFKNPSQVPRVVQLLSESYNPHVRCGATLALGIACAGTGLQDAIEILEPMTKDSTDFVRQGAYIALGMVLVEQSEASTPSFAATRAKYAKVIGDKHEDPVARFGASLAQGFIDAGGRNVTISLQSQAGSANTSAIVGMALFCQFWYWYPLAHCACLAFTPTGIIGLNGDLKAPVFDFVSNAKPSQFAYPSVTTPPKKETVAKVATAVLSTTAKVKAREKKKAAAEGDAMDLDKDAEGDADVEMKAEENDKEAVEETKVAPKKQAEPSFEKKPNLSRVTPAQLPYISFPRDCRYQPVRSVSTKPASKSILHSAGTDKFAGGGGILILTDQRPDEESEFISLEPPPIPEPAHAAPATGQALPTGRHIALDESTPEAAPPEPFEYSDTIHDEDALVQRLEPYEIICAMRERTKFNRSLLDRLPNLKFIATTGLRNLGIDITYAKEKGIVVSGTNGGGNTTVEHIWTLLLATVRQLVVEDRNIKAGNPQWQSTLPIGLAGRTLGLIGLGRLGAKTAQIAKIFDLNVIGWSPNLTPERAEAAGVEFVATKEELLRRSDIVSLHLVLSGSTRHIVKREDLALLKKTAYLINTSRGPLVDEQALVEALQKKVFAGAGLEVFDIEPLPLDHPIRKLENVTLSPHSGYLSDTNLSVFYGETVENIVGFLDGKPLRVL
;
A
#
# COMPACT_ATOMS: atom_id res chain seq x y z
N MET A 1 3.77 69.83 43.95
CA MET A 1 2.83 69.22 44.92
C MET A 1 1.42 69.52 44.44
N VAL A 2 0.78 68.56 43.78
CA VAL A 2 -0.68 68.57 43.59
C VAL A 2 -1.28 67.92 44.84
N ARG A 3 -2.33 68.49 45.42
CA ARG A 3 -3.06 67.82 46.51
C ARG A 3 -3.65 66.53 45.94
N GLN A 4 -3.43 65.40 46.60
CA GLN A 4 -4.30 64.24 46.41
C GLN A 4 -5.71 64.69 46.79
N GLN A 5 -6.60 64.78 45.80
CA GLN A 5 -8.03 64.98 46.04
C GLN A 5 -8.57 63.68 46.65
N SER A 6 -9.57 63.79 47.52
CA SER A 6 -10.16 62.64 48.23
C SER A 6 -11.48 62.15 47.64
N SER A 7 -12.06 62.91 46.70
CA SER A 7 -13.33 62.63 46.00
C SER A 7 -13.51 63.62 44.85
N ALA A 8 -14.24 63.20 43.81
CA ALA A 8 -14.64 64.04 42.67
C ALA A 8 -15.93 64.85 42.92
N ALA A 9 -16.66 64.60 44.03
CA ALA A 9 -17.96 65.21 44.33
C ALA A 9 -17.98 66.75 44.23
N GLY A 10 -16.89 67.43 44.61
CA GLY A 10 -16.78 68.89 44.52
C GLY A 10 -16.72 69.43 43.08
N VAL A 11 -16.32 68.61 42.10
CA VAL A 11 -16.34 68.96 40.67
C VAL A 11 -17.63 68.48 40.01
N LEU A 12 -18.19 67.36 40.47
CA LEU A 12 -19.50 66.85 40.05
C LEU A 12 -20.64 67.83 40.41
N ALA A 13 -20.56 68.49 41.56
CA ALA A 13 -21.50 69.56 41.94
C ALA A 13 -21.54 70.73 40.93
N LEU A 14 -20.41 71.05 40.28
CA LEU A 14 -20.32 72.12 39.27
C LEU A 14 -21.01 71.76 37.94
N LEU A 15 -21.38 70.48 37.72
CA LEU A 15 -22.22 70.08 36.59
C LEU A 15 -23.71 70.41 36.82
N GLN A 16 -24.13 70.55 38.08
CA GLN A 16 -25.52 70.85 38.46
C GLN A 16 -25.82 72.35 38.46
N GLU A 17 -24.80 73.21 38.48
CA GLU A 17 -24.93 74.66 38.35
C GLU A 17 -25.49 75.05 36.96
N PRO A 18 -26.40 76.04 36.84
CA PRO A 18 -27.06 76.35 35.57
C PRO A 18 -26.18 77.08 34.56
N ASP A 19 -25.05 77.67 34.97
CA ASP A 19 -24.17 78.44 34.08
C ASP A 19 -23.33 77.52 33.17
N PRO A 20 -23.39 77.67 31.83
CA PRO A 20 -22.63 76.84 30.89
C PRO A 20 -21.10 76.97 31.06
N ILE A 21 -20.59 78.07 31.62
CA ILE A 21 -19.15 78.27 31.84
C ILE A 21 -18.64 77.35 32.95
N PHE A 22 -19.39 77.20 34.05
CA PHE A 22 -19.00 76.29 35.14
C PHE A 22 -19.08 74.83 34.70
N LYS A 23 -20.13 74.45 33.96
CA LYS A 23 -20.24 73.13 33.33
C LYS A 23 -19.06 72.82 32.41
N GLN A 24 -18.64 73.75 31.54
CA GLN A 24 -17.48 73.57 30.66
C GLN A 24 -16.17 73.39 31.44
N HIS A 25 -15.98 74.13 32.54
CA HIS A 25 -14.82 73.98 33.41
C HIS A 25 -14.84 72.65 34.18
N ALA A 26 -16.02 72.21 34.65
CA ALA A 26 -16.21 70.93 35.32
C ALA A 26 -15.86 69.75 34.42
N LEU A 27 -16.38 69.70 33.19
CA LEU A 27 -16.07 68.66 32.22
C LEU A 27 -14.55 68.52 31.96
N LYS A 28 -13.85 69.64 31.75
CA LYS A 28 -12.39 69.65 31.57
C LYS A 28 -11.61 69.22 32.81
N ALA A 29 -12.12 69.51 34.00
CA ALA A 29 -11.49 69.11 35.26
C ALA A 29 -11.73 67.63 35.61
N LEU A 30 -12.83 67.02 35.14
CA LEU A 30 -13.17 65.62 35.40
C LEU A 30 -12.38 64.63 34.54
N ILE A 31 -12.10 64.94 33.27
CA ILE A 31 -11.36 64.05 32.32
C ILE A 31 -10.05 63.46 32.91
N PRO A 32 -9.14 64.23 33.56
CA PRO A 32 -7.93 63.66 34.16
C PRO A 32 -8.17 62.94 35.50
N LEU A 33 -9.35 63.07 36.11
CA LEU A 33 -9.71 62.43 37.38
C LEU A 33 -10.40 61.07 37.21
N VAL A 34 -10.90 60.75 36.01
CA VAL A 34 -11.62 59.49 35.75
C VAL A 34 -10.85 58.24 36.21
N PRO A 35 -9.54 58.05 35.94
CA PRO A 35 -8.84 56.83 36.35
C PRO A 35 -8.79 56.60 37.87
N GLN A 36 -9.00 57.65 38.67
CA GLN A 36 -9.00 57.57 40.14
C GLN A 36 -10.41 57.58 40.76
N PHE A 37 -11.40 58.18 40.08
CA PHE A 37 -12.73 58.42 40.63
C PHE A 37 -13.90 58.00 39.72
N TRP A 38 -13.66 57.12 38.72
CA TRP A 38 -14.70 56.65 37.79
C TRP A 38 -15.98 56.17 38.49
N ALA A 39 -15.86 55.50 39.64
CA ALA A 39 -16.99 55.00 40.42
C ALA A 39 -17.87 56.11 41.06
N GLU A 40 -17.33 57.30 41.32
CA GLU A 40 -18.13 58.46 41.76
C GLU A 40 -18.75 59.20 40.56
N ILE A 41 -18.13 59.11 39.38
CA ILE A 41 -18.57 59.81 38.17
C ILE A 41 -19.66 59.01 37.45
N SER A 42 -19.63 57.67 37.52
CA SER A 42 -20.64 56.79 36.91
C SER A 42 -22.04 56.96 37.50
N GLU A 43 -22.17 57.25 38.80
CA GLU A 43 -23.47 57.57 39.44
C GLU A 43 -24.17 58.79 38.80
N HIS A 44 -23.43 59.63 38.08
CA HIS A 44 -23.91 60.84 37.42
C HIS A 44 -23.85 60.78 35.89
N ILE A 45 -23.65 59.61 35.28
CA ILE A 45 -23.42 59.47 33.84
C ILE A 45 -24.57 60.04 32.98
N ALA A 46 -25.82 59.83 33.40
CA ALA A 46 -27.01 60.38 32.73
C ALA A 46 -27.03 61.93 32.65
N LEU A 47 -26.36 62.64 33.57
CA LEU A 47 -26.19 64.10 33.47
C LEU A 47 -25.15 64.47 32.41
N ILE A 48 -24.14 63.63 32.19
CA ILE A 48 -23.09 63.84 31.19
C ILE A 48 -23.64 63.56 29.78
N GLU A 49 -24.50 62.53 29.65
CA GLU A 49 -25.24 62.22 28.42
C GLU A 49 -26.19 63.35 28.03
N ALA A 50 -27.00 63.86 28.97
CA ALA A 50 -27.88 64.99 28.72
C ALA A 50 -27.13 66.27 28.27
N LEU A 51 -25.89 66.48 28.75
CA LEU A 51 -25.02 67.58 28.32
C LEU A 51 -24.38 67.36 26.94
N TYR A 52 -24.33 66.13 26.44
CA TYR A 52 -23.92 65.79 25.08
C TYR A 52 -25.08 65.96 24.09
N GLU A 53 -26.29 65.55 24.47
CA GLU A 53 -27.50 65.67 23.65
C GLU A 53 -28.00 67.13 23.48
N ASP A 54 -27.70 68.02 24.44
CA ASP A 54 -28.11 69.42 24.41
C ASP A 54 -27.51 70.19 23.21
N ASN A 55 -28.37 70.60 22.27
CA ASN A 55 -27.94 71.33 21.07
C ASN A 55 -27.61 72.81 21.29
N GLU A 56 -27.96 73.40 22.44
CA GLU A 56 -27.56 74.77 22.79
C GLU A 56 -26.10 74.84 23.27
N PHE A 57 -25.50 73.70 23.61
CA PHE A 57 -24.16 73.63 24.19
C PHE A 57 -23.03 73.82 23.16
N PRO A 58 -21.98 74.63 23.45
CA PRO A 58 -20.87 74.85 22.52
C PRO A 58 -20.18 73.56 22.11
N LYS A 59 -19.90 73.38 20.80
CA LYS A 59 -19.31 72.15 20.26
C LYS A 59 -18.07 71.64 21.03
N PRO A 60 -17.07 72.46 21.40
CA PRO A 60 -15.91 71.98 22.16
C PRO A 60 -16.21 71.51 23.59
N ALA A 61 -17.39 71.84 24.13
CA ALA A 61 -17.85 71.35 25.42
C ALA A 61 -18.65 70.04 25.28
N ARG A 62 -19.40 69.86 24.17
CA ARG A 62 -20.02 68.57 23.83
C ARG A 62 -18.99 67.50 23.49
N ASP A 63 -17.95 67.86 22.73
CA ASP A 63 -16.83 66.97 22.44
C ASP A 63 -16.14 66.48 23.74
N ALA A 64 -16.08 67.35 24.76
CA ALA A 64 -15.53 67.03 26.08
C ALA A 64 -16.49 66.22 26.97
N ALA A 65 -17.80 66.44 26.89
CA ALA A 65 -18.81 65.62 27.56
C ALA A 65 -18.82 64.19 27.00
N ALA A 66 -18.77 64.05 25.68
CA ALA A 66 -18.67 62.77 24.99
C ALA A 66 -17.38 62.02 25.35
N LEU A 67 -16.23 62.71 25.40
CA LEU A 67 -14.97 62.12 25.84
C LEU A 67 -15.02 61.66 27.31
N LEU A 68 -15.68 62.43 28.19
CA LEU A 68 -15.85 62.08 29.60
C LEU A 68 -16.75 60.84 29.76
N ALA A 69 -17.91 60.80 29.10
CA ALA A 69 -18.80 59.64 29.09
C ALA A 69 -18.07 58.39 28.58
N SER A 70 -17.38 58.50 27.43
CA SER A 70 -16.59 57.42 26.84
C SER A 70 -15.53 56.85 27.79
N LYS A 71 -14.78 57.69 28.50
CA LYS A 71 -13.82 57.23 29.50
C LYS A 71 -14.48 56.53 30.69
N VAL A 72 -15.66 56.99 31.14
CA VAL A 72 -16.37 56.34 32.25
C VAL A 72 -16.92 54.97 31.81
N TYR A 73 -17.54 54.87 30.64
CA TYR A 73 -18.00 53.60 30.07
C TYR A 73 -16.86 52.59 29.85
N TYR A 74 -15.68 53.05 29.41
CA TYR A 74 -14.48 52.22 29.35
C TYR A 74 -14.09 51.60 30.71
N PHE A 75 -14.13 52.38 31.82
CA PHE A 75 -13.84 51.85 33.16
C PHE A 75 -14.99 51.01 33.76
N LEU A 76 -16.23 51.18 33.26
CA LEU A 76 -17.35 50.29 33.56
C LEU A 76 -17.27 48.94 32.81
N GLY A 77 -16.51 48.88 31.70
CA GLY A 77 -16.42 47.71 30.83
C GLY A 77 -17.45 47.66 29.69
N GLU A 78 -18.22 48.73 29.52
CA GLU A 78 -19.25 48.89 28.48
C GLU A 78 -18.63 49.55 27.24
N TYR A 79 -17.94 48.76 26.42
CA TYR A 79 -17.11 49.26 25.33
C TYR A 79 -17.89 49.74 24.09
N GLU A 80 -19.12 49.26 23.86
CA GLU A 80 -19.95 49.71 22.74
C GLU A 80 -20.45 51.15 22.95
N GLU A 81 -20.95 51.41 24.15
CA GLU A 81 -21.37 52.72 24.63
C GLU A 81 -20.17 53.67 24.60
N ALA A 82 -19.02 53.24 25.14
CA ALA A 82 -17.78 54.01 25.08
C ALA A 82 -17.40 54.40 23.64
N LEU A 83 -17.41 53.44 22.71
CA LEU A 83 -17.14 53.72 21.30
C LEU A 83 -18.14 54.72 20.69
N SER A 84 -19.43 54.61 21.02
CA SER A 84 -20.46 55.53 20.51
C SER A 84 -20.21 56.99 20.94
N PHE A 85 -19.79 57.20 22.18
CA PHE A 85 -19.41 58.52 22.71
C PHE A 85 -18.02 58.97 22.23
N ALA A 86 -17.06 58.06 22.01
CA ALA A 86 -15.79 58.39 21.36
C ALA A 86 -15.97 58.91 19.93
N LEU A 87 -16.88 58.29 19.15
CA LEU A 87 -17.32 58.75 17.83
C LEU A 87 -18.06 60.10 17.89
N GLY A 88 -18.71 60.42 19.02
CA GLY A 88 -19.26 61.74 19.32
C GLY A 88 -18.19 62.79 19.64
N ALA A 89 -17.08 62.40 20.27
CA ALA A 89 -16.01 63.30 20.73
C ALA A 89 -15.05 63.79 19.62
N GLY A 90 -14.92 63.04 18.53
CA GLY A 90 -14.18 63.45 17.31
C GLY A 90 -12.77 64.00 17.58
N SER A 91 -12.58 65.31 17.39
CA SER A 91 -11.28 65.98 17.59
C SER A 91 -10.75 65.92 19.03
N ALA A 92 -11.62 65.79 20.04
CA ALA A 92 -11.17 65.63 21.43
C ALA A 92 -10.49 64.26 21.62
N PHE A 93 -11.06 63.19 21.05
CA PHE A 93 -10.46 61.84 21.08
C PHE A 93 -9.10 61.79 20.38
N GLN A 94 -8.97 62.43 19.21
CA GLN A 94 -7.69 62.54 18.49
C GLN A 94 -6.60 63.33 19.27
N SER A 95 -7.00 64.21 20.20
CA SER A 95 -6.06 64.93 21.06
C SER A 95 -5.58 64.12 22.26
N GLU A 96 -6.42 63.21 22.77
CA GLU A 96 -6.07 62.25 23.84
C GLU A 96 -5.01 61.25 23.38
N ALA A 97 -5.02 60.84 22.11
CA ALA A 97 -3.97 59.99 21.50
C ALA A 97 -2.55 60.57 21.55
N LYS A 98 -2.38 61.85 21.94
CA LYS A 98 -1.08 62.52 22.14
C LYS A 98 -0.71 62.68 23.62
N THR A 99 -1.55 62.19 24.53
CA THR A 99 -1.42 62.38 25.98
C THR A 99 -0.85 61.13 26.65
N ARG A 100 0.33 61.25 27.28
CA ARG A 100 0.98 60.16 28.01
C ARG A 100 0.06 59.61 29.11
N GLY A 101 -0.18 58.31 29.08
CA GLY A 101 -1.03 57.59 30.05
C GLY A 101 -2.46 57.34 29.57
N SER A 102 -2.85 57.81 28.37
CA SER A 102 -4.14 57.47 27.74
C SER A 102 -4.02 56.39 26.65
N GLU A 103 -2.83 55.80 26.47
CA GLU A 103 -2.50 54.86 25.39
C GLU A 103 -3.40 53.60 25.44
N GLU A 104 -3.53 52.94 26.60
CA GLU A 104 -4.38 51.75 26.80
C GLU A 104 -5.87 52.00 26.47
N TYR A 105 -6.39 53.19 26.83
CA TYR A 105 -7.77 53.59 26.52
C TYR A 105 -7.97 53.82 25.02
N VAL A 106 -7.05 54.54 24.37
CA VAL A 106 -7.12 54.83 22.93
C VAL A 106 -6.97 53.53 22.12
N GLU A 107 -6.06 52.65 22.50
CA GLU A 107 -5.88 51.33 21.89
C GLU A 107 -7.15 50.49 22.00
N THR A 108 -7.73 50.35 23.21
CA THR A 108 -8.96 49.56 23.41
C THR A 108 -10.15 50.10 22.60
N ILE A 109 -10.34 51.41 22.56
CA ILE A 109 -11.43 52.03 21.77
C ILE A 109 -11.16 51.89 20.26
N VAL A 110 -9.90 51.95 19.82
CA VAL A 110 -9.53 51.72 18.41
C VAL A 110 -9.76 50.26 18.00
N SER A 111 -9.43 49.28 18.83
CA SER A 111 -9.74 47.87 18.55
C SER A 111 -11.24 47.64 18.41
N ASN A 112 -12.05 48.09 19.37
CA ASN A 112 -13.52 48.01 19.28
C ASN A 112 -14.08 48.76 18.05
N ALA A 113 -13.45 49.88 17.62
CA ALA A 113 -13.83 50.58 16.41
C ALA A 113 -13.54 49.77 15.14
N ILE A 114 -12.41 49.07 15.09
CA ILE A 114 -12.04 48.16 13.99
C ILE A 114 -13.01 46.98 13.95
N ASP A 115 -13.25 46.30 15.07
CA ASP A 115 -14.16 45.16 15.18
C ASP A 115 -15.59 45.52 14.72
N ARG A 116 -16.14 46.64 15.20
CA ARG A 116 -17.46 47.13 14.80
C ARG A 116 -17.53 47.54 13.33
N TYR A 117 -16.44 48.07 12.77
CA TYR A 117 -16.37 48.43 11.35
C TYR A 117 -16.32 47.18 10.46
N ILE A 118 -15.57 46.14 10.84
CA ILE A 118 -15.53 44.84 10.17
C ILE A 118 -16.92 44.19 10.20
N GLN A 119 -17.56 44.12 11.36
CA GLN A 119 -18.91 43.55 11.49
C GLN A 119 -19.92 44.28 10.60
N ALA A 120 -19.97 45.63 10.68
CA ALA A 120 -20.91 46.42 9.89
C ALA A 120 -20.70 46.26 8.37
N ARG A 121 -19.46 46.00 7.93
CA ARG A 121 -19.14 45.71 6.53
C ARG A 121 -19.56 44.32 6.08
N SER A 122 -19.33 43.30 6.92
CA SER A 122 -19.77 41.93 6.66
C SER A 122 -21.31 41.84 6.56
N GLU A 123 -22.03 42.60 7.40
CA GLU A 123 -23.49 42.74 7.34
C GLU A 123 -24.00 43.49 6.10
N GLU A 124 -23.27 44.51 5.61
CA GLU A 124 -23.63 45.27 4.40
C GLU A 124 -23.54 44.40 3.13
N GLU A 125 -22.55 43.51 3.05
CA GLU A 125 -22.34 42.61 1.91
C GLU A 125 -23.32 41.43 1.88
N SER A 126 -23.74 40.93 3.05
CA SER A 126 -24.79 39.89 3.19
C SER A 126 -26.22 40.42 2.98
N GLY A 127 -26.38 41.64 2.43
CA GLY A 127 -27.67 42.24 2.08
C GLY A 127 -28.36 43.00 3.23
N GLY A 128 -27.65 43.23 4.33
CA GLY A 128 -28.12 44.00 5.48
C GLY A 128 -28.35 45.48 5.16
N LYS A 129 -29.35 46.09 5.79
CA LYS A 129 -29.71 47.51 5.60
C LYS A 129 -28.88 48.49 6.44
N SER A 130 -27.86 48.01 7.14
CA SER A 130 -27.04 48.82 8.05
C SER A 130 -25.96 49.56 7.26
N LYS A 131 -26.09 50.88 7.11
CA LYS A 131 -25.04 51.71 6.48
C LYS A 131 -23.98 52.05 7.52
N VAL A 132 -22.71 51.87 7.16
CA VAL A 132 -21.57 52.27 8.00
C VAL A 132 -21.63 53.76 8.33
N ASP A 133 -21.38 54.12 9.59
CA ASP A 133 -21.31 55.51 10.04
C ASP A 133 -20.07 56.21 9.42
N PRO A 134 -20.22 57.35 8.71
CA PRO A 134 -19.09 58.05 8.11
C PRO A 134 -18.04 58.53 9.12
N ARG A 135 -18.40 58.69 10.41
CA ARG A 135 -17.46 59.01 11.49
C ARG A 135 -16.53 57.83 11.79
N LEU A 136 -17.08 56.61 11.80
CA LEU A 136 -16.32 55.38 11.99
C LEU A 136 -15.34 55.17 10.82
N GLN A 137 -15.83 55.34 9.59
CA GLN A 137 -14.97 55.30 8.40
C GLN A 137 -13.79 56.29 8.48
N SER A 138 -14.03 57.54 8.91
CA SER A 138 -12.98 58.56 9.01
C SER A 138 -11.90 58.22 10.05
N ILE A 139 -12.26 57.56 11.17
CA ILE A 139 -11.29 57.08 12.15
C ILE A 139 -10.45 55.95 11.55
N ILE A 140 -11.08 54.99 10.88
CA ILE A 140 -10.39 53.86 10.23
C ILE A 140 -9.45 54.34 9.11
N GLU A 141 -9.86 55.31 8.29
CA GLU A 141 -8.99 55.93 7.28
C GLU A 141 -7.78 56.64 7.90
N THR A 142 -7.96 57.29 9.06
CA THR A 142 -6.86 57.89 9.83
C THR A 142 -5.90 56.81 10.36
N ILE A 143 -6.40 55.64 10.77
CA ILE A 143 -5.59 54.50 11.22
C ILE A 143 -4.79 53.90 10.06
N PHE A 144 -5.41 53.71 8.88
CA PHE A 144 -4.69 53.24 7.69
C PHE A 144 -3.55 54.20 7.30
N ASP A 145 -3.81 55.51 7.26
CA ASP A 145 -2.77 56.51 6.96
C ASP A 145 -1.66 56.52 8.04
N ARG A 146 -2.00 56.28 9.32
CA ARG A 146 -1.01 56.13 10.39
C ARG A 146 -0.09 54.91 10.14
N CYS A 147 -0.66 53.72 10.00
CA CYS A 147 0.10 52.49 9.76
C CYS A 147 0.95 52.56 8.48
N ILE A 148 0.46 53.20 7.43
CA ILE A 148 1.22 53.47 6.19
C ILE A 148 2.41 54.40 6.46
N SER A 149 2.23 55.44 7.29
CA SER A 149 3.31 56.37 7.65
C SER A 149 4.36 55.78 8.61
N GLU A 150 3.97 54.83 9.45
CA GLU A 150 4.82 54.12 10.40
C GLU A 150 5.55 52.90 9.76
N GLY A 151 5.11 52.48 8.57
CA GLY A 151 5.71 51.37 7.80
C GLY A 151 5.13 49.98 8.13
N GLU A 152 4.05 49.92 8.91
CA GLU A 152 3.40 48.68 9.37
C GLU A 152 2.44 48.10 8.32
N PHE A 153 2.94 47.93 7.10
CA PHE A 153 2.12 47.55 5.94
C PHE A 153 1.39 46.20 6.11
N LYS A 154 1.97 45.24 6.83
CA LYS A 154 1.32 43.94 7.08
C LYS A 154 0.03 44.07 7.89
N GLN A 155 0.03 44.92 8.93
CA GLN A 155 -1.16 45.17 9.74
C GLN A 155 -2.24 45.94 8.97
N ALA A 156 -1.83 46.94 8.18
CA ALA A 156 -2.75 47.64 7.28
C ALA A 156 -3.38 46.71 6.23
N ILE A 157 -2.63 45.73 5.70
CA ILE A 157 -3.17 44.69 4.80
C ILE A 157 -4.14 43.77 5.54
N GLY A 158 -3.83 43.31 6.75
CA GLY A 158 -4.74 42.48 7.55
C GLY A 158 -6.09 43.14 7.78
N ILE A 159 -6.10 44.37 8.30
CA ILE A 159 -7.33 45.15 8.53
C ILE A 159 -8.07 45.44 7.21
N ALA A 160 -7.35 45.66 6.11
CA ALA A 160 -7.96 45.87 4.79
C ALA A 160 -8.63 44.59 4.23
N LEU A 161 -8.06 43.42 4.50
CA LEU A 161 -8.65 42.12 4.13
C LEU A 161 -9.87 41.81 4.98
N GLU A 162 -9.81 42.00 6.30
CA GLU A 162 -10.94 41.77 7.20
C GLU A 162 -12.11 42.75 6.95
N SER A 163 -11.81 43.99 6.55
CA SER A 163 -12.85 45.00 6.23
C SER A 163 -13.24 45.09 4.75
N HIS A 164 -12.78 44.14 3.93
CA HIS A 164 -13.12 44.01 2.51
C HIS A 164 -12.75 45.26 1.66
N ARG A 165 -11.65 45.95 1.99
CA ARG A 165 -11.15 47.19 1.36
C ARG A 165 -9.95 46.96 0.43
N LEU A 166 -10.24 46.48 -0.78
CA LEU A 166 -9.22 46.22 -1.83
C LEU A 166 -8.46 47.48 -2.29
N ASP A 167 -9.08 48.66 -2.19
CA ASP A 167 -8.49 49.95 -2.55
C ASP A 167 -7.26 50.30 -1.70
N VAL A 168 -7.27 49.94 -0.40
CA VAL A 168 -6.14 50.15 0.51
C VAL A 168 -4.93 49.31 0.10
N ILE A 169 -5.14 48.07 -0.35
CA ILE A 169 -4.07 47.17 -0.84
C ILE A 169 -3.39 47.78 -2.08
N SER A 170 -4.18 48.32 -3.02
CA SER A 170 -3.63 49.03 -4.18
C SER A 170 -2.89 50.32 -3.80
N LYS A 171 -3.42 51.10 -2.84
CA LYS A 171 -2.74 52.29 -2.30
C LYS A 171 -1.37 51.93 -1.70
N ILE A 172 -1.29 50.89 -0.88
CA ILE A 172 -0.04 50.40 -0.29
C ILE A 172 0.95 49.96 -1.38
N TYR A 173 0.51 49.10 -2.31
CA TYR A 173 1.38 48.60 -3.38
C TYR A 173 1.88 49.72 -4.32
N SER A 174 1.06 50.73 -4.60
CA SER A 174 1.47 51.88 -5.42
C SER A 174 2.65 52.67 -4.83
N GLN A 175 2.77 52.66 -3.49
CA GLN A 175 3.82 53.36 -2.75
C GLN A 175 5.07 52.48 -2.54
N THR A 176 4.89 51.22 -2.12
CA THR A 176 6.01 50.33 -1.78
C THR A 176 6.59 49.60 -2.97
N LYS A 177 5.74 49.19 -3.93
CA LYS A 177 6.04 48.25 -5.02
C LYS A 177 6.67 46.93 -4.56
N ASP A 178 6.50 46.58 -3.29
CA ASP A 178 7.05 45.35 -2.72
C ASP A 178 6.11 44.18 -3.01
N VAL A 179 6.65 43.16 -3.65
CA VAL A 179 5.91 41.96 -4.07
C VAL A 179 5.72 40.97 -2.91
N SER A 180 6.56 41.04 -1.86
CA SER A 180 6.41 40.19 -0.67
C SER A 180 5.10 40.51 0.10
N LEU A 181 4.65 41.77 0.06
CA LEU A 181 3.39 42.20 0.64
C LEU A 181 2.17 41.66 -0.14
N LEU A 182 2.26 41.51 -1.47
CA LEU A 182 1.23 40.87 -2.27
C LEU A 182 1.14 39.37 -1.99
N SER A 183 2.29 38.69 -1.85
CA SER A 183 2.32 37.29 -1.40
C SER A 183 1.71 37.12 -0.01
N TYR A 184 2.00 38.04 0.93
CA TYR A 184 1.39 38.03 2.26
C TYR A 184 -0.13 38.24 2.22
N ALA A 185 -0.63 39.17 1.39
CA ALA A 185 -2.07 39.36 1.20
C ALA A 185 -2.76 38.12 0.63
N MET A 186 -2.12 37.47 -0.35
CA MET A 186 -2.59 36.21 -0.93
C MET A 186 -2.59 35.07 0.11
N GLU A 187 -1.52 34.88 0.88
CA GLU A 187 -1.47 33.88 1.95
C GLU A 187 -2.52 34.15 3.02
N GLY A 188 -2.72 35.42 3.42
CA GLY A 188 -3.77 35.83 4.35
C GLY A 188 -5.15 35.36 3.91
N VAL A 189 -5.51 35.57 2.64
CA VAL A 189 -6.82 35.16 2.07
C VAL A 189 -6.94 33.64 1.86
N LEU A 190 -5.84 32.92 1.67
CA LEU A 190 -5.85 31.46 1.46
C LEU A 190 -5.78 30.64 2.77
N ASP A 191 -5.31 31.25 3.85
CA ASP A 191 -5.21 30.64 5.18
C ASP A 191 -6.32 31.13 6.15
N THR A 192 -6.96 32.27 5.88
CA THR A 192 -8.13 32.77 6.63
C THR A 192 -9.43 32.19 6.06
N ASN A 193 -10.43 31.95 6.92
CA ASN A 193 -11.72 31.35 6.55
C ASN A 193 -12.67 32.38 5.89
N SER A 194 -12.26 32.96 4.77
CA SER A 194 -13.05 33.87 3.93
C SER A 194 -14.03 33.09 3.04
N SER A 195 -15.18 33.70 2.72
CA SER A 195 -16.14 33.12 1.77
C SER A 195 -15.50 32.96 0.38
N LEU A 196 -15.92 31.93 -0.36
CA LEU A 196 -15.34 31.59 -1.67
C LEU A 196 -15.45 32.76 -2.66
N VAL A 197 -16.58 33.46 -2.65
CA VAL A 197 -16.84 34.64 -3.49
C VAL A 197 -15.87 35.77 -3.18
N TYR A 198 -15.66 36.12 -1.91
CA TYR A 198 -14.74 37.19 -1.52
C TYR A 198 -13.28 36.80 -1.81
N ARG A 199 -12.91 35.55 -1.49
CA ARG A 199 -11.58 34.98 -1.80
C ARG A 199 -11.24 35.15 -3.28
N ASP A 200 -12.14 34.76 -4.17
CA ASP A 200 -11.90 34.79 -5.62
C ASP A 200 -11.90 36.22 -6.17
N GLN A 201 -12.71 37.13 -5.60
CA GLN A 201 -12.62 38.57 -5.90
C GLN A 201 -11.25 39.14 -5.53
N VAL A 202 -10.73 38.85 -4.33
CA VAL A 202 -9.42 39.36 -3.89
C VAL A 202 -8.29 38.79 -4.74
N LEU A 203 -8.31 37.49 -5.05
CA LEU A 203 -7.28 36.86 -5.89
C LEU A 203 -7.29 37.43 -7.33
N ARG A 204 -8.47 37.62 -7.92
CA ARG A 204 -8.62 38.29 -9.24
C ARG A 204 -8.11 39.74 -9.21
N PHE A 205 -8.28 40.45 -8.10
CA PHE A 205 -7.78 41.82 -7.93
C PHE A 205 -6.26 41.89 -7.72
N ILE A 206 -5.68 40.95 -6.98
CA ILE A 206 -4.22 40.92 -6.70
C ILE A 206 -3.43 40.49 -7.94
N PHE A 207 -3.95 39.57 -8.77
CA PHE A 207 -3.25 39.04 -9.95
C PHE A 207 -2.61 40.11 -10.86
N PRO A 208 -3.34 41.14 -11.37
CA PRO A 208 -2.76 42.18 -12.23
C PRO A 208 -1.81 43.16 -11.51
N LEU A 209 -1.71 43.11 -10.17
CA LEU A 209 -0.75 43.93 -9.42
C LEU A 209 0.66 43.31 -9.40
N PHE A 210 0.79 42.00 -9.60
CA PHE A 210 2.08 41.34 -9.70
C PHE A 210 2.85 41.81 -10.96
N PRO A 211 4.17 42.12 -10.84
CA PRO A 211 4.98 42.44 -12.00
C PRO A 211 5.22 41.20 -12.86
N ALA A 212 5.41 41.40 -14.17
CA ALA A 212 5.79 40.31 -15.07
C ALA A 212 7.14 39.68 -14.63
N PRO A 213 7.20 38.35 -14.43
CA PRO A 213 8.38 37.67 -13.92
C PRO A 213 9.57 37.75 -14.89
N LYS A 214 10.79 37.72 -14.34
CA LYS A 214 12.03 37.74 -15.13
C LYS A 214 13.02 36.65 -14.71
N THR A 215 13.62 35.96 -15.69
CA THR A 215 14.63 34.89 -15.51
C THR A 215 15.87 35.34 -14.74
N GLY A 216 16.32 36.59 -14.93
CA GLY A 216 17.64 37.05 -14.46
C GLY A 216 17.81 37.20 -12.95
N ASP A 217 16.74 37.55 -12.23
CA ASP A 217 16.80 37.92 -10.80
C ASP A 217 16.30 36.81 -9.85
N GLN A 218 15.97 35.61 -10.35
CA GLN A 218 15.29 34.54 -9.59
C GLN A 218 14.06 35.06 -8.83
N SER A 219 13.10 35.59 -9.61
CA SER A 219 11.87 36.25 -9.14
C SER A 219 11.12 35.42 -8.08
N PRO A 220 11.04 35.86 -6.80
CA PRO A 220 10.46 35.06 -5.71
C PRO A 220 8.93 34.87 -5.82
N HIS A 221 8.28 35.65 -6.68
CA HIS A 221 6.82 35.67 -6.85
C HIS A 221 6.29 34.65 -7.88
N VAL A 222 7.16 33.93 -8.60
CA VAL A 222 6.74 32.90 -9.59
C VAL A 222 5.87 31.83 -8.95
N HIS A 223 6.25 31.35 -7.75
CA HIS A 223 5.47 30.36 -7.01
C HIS A 223 4.11 30.90 -6.53
N ALA A 224 4.06 32.17 -6.09
CA ALA A 224 2.81 32.82 -5.68
C ALA A 224 1.84 32.98 -6.86
N LEU A 225 2.34 33.43 -8.02
CA LEU A 225 1.57 33.50 -9.26
C LEU A 225 1.00 32.13 -9.66
N ASN A 226 1.81 31.07 -9.60
CA ASN A 226 1.34 29.72 -9.93
C ASN A 226 0.23 29.25 -8.98
N ARG A 227 0.42 29.43 -7.66
CA ARG A 227 -0.59 29.08 -6.64
C ARG A 227 -1.90 29.85 -6.84
N LEU A 228 -1.82 31.12 -7.26
CA LEU A 228 -2.99 31.95 -7.59
C LEU A 228 -3.73 31.41 -8.82
N LEU A 229 -3.01 31.17 -9.93
CA LEU A 229 -3.60 30.63 -11.17
C LEU A 229 -4.29 29.28 -10.94
N ILE A 230 -3.65 28.38 -10.19
CA ILE A 230 -4.24 27.08 -9.82
C ILE A 230 -5.50 27.26 -8.96
N THR A 231 -5.45 28.14 -7.95
CA THR A 231 -6.57 28.33 -7.03
C THR A 231 -7.79 28.95 -7.71
N LEU A 232 -7.60 29.88 -8.65
CA LEU A 232 -8.68 30.44 -9.46
C LEU A 232 -9.17 29.46 -10.54
N SER A 233 -8.28 28.63 -11.11
CA SER A 233 -8.59 27.71 -12.22
C SER A 233 -9.36 28.38 -13.38
N ASP A 234 -9.00 29.63 -13.68
CA ASP A 234 -9.70 30.51 -14.62
C ASP A 234 -8.93 30.63 -15.95
N PRO A 235 -9.44 30.08 -17.07
CA PRO A 235 -8.76 30.15 -18.37
C PRO A 235 -8.60 31.58 -18.89
N GLU A 236 -9.56 32.48 -18.61
CA GLU A 236 -9.56 33.85 -19.16
C GLU A 236 -8.38 34.68 -18.66
N LEU A 237 -7.91 34.41 -17.44
CA LEU A 237 -6.74 35.06 -16.84
C LEU A 237 -5.43 34.34 -17.20
N THR A 238 -5.48 33.02 -17.32
CA THR A 238 -4.29 32.19 -17.50
C THR A 238 -3.75 32.24 -18.93
N ILE A 239 -4.63 32.26 -19.95
CA ILE A 239 -4.22 32.25 -21.36
C ILE A 239 -3.45 33.52 -21.75
N PRO A 240 -3.94 34.76 -21.49
CA PRO A 240 -3.21 35.98 -21.84
C PRO A 240 -1.86 36.09 -21.12
N PHE A 241 -1.80 35.60 -19.87
CA PHE A 241 -0.57 35.52 -19.10
C PHE A 241 0.45 34.59 -19.76
N LEU A 242 0.07 33.35 -20.09
CA LEU A 242 0.95 32.41 -20.79
C LEU A 242 1.40 32.95 -22.16
N THR A 243 0.51 33.57 -22.95
CA THR A 243 0.87 34.21 -24.23
C THR A 243 1.94 35.30 -24.03
N SER A 244 1.78 36.18 -23.04
CA SER A 244 2.77 37.23 -22.73
C SER A 244 4.14 36.66 -22.30
N LEU A 245 4.15 35.48 -21.71
CA LEU A 245 5.38 34.77 -21.33
C LEU A 245 6.02 34.01 -22.49
N VAL A 246 5.26 33.51 -23.46
CA VAL A 246 5.81 32.89 -24.68
C VAL A 246 6.58 33.91 -25.52
N GLU A 247 6.06 35.14 -25.64
CA GLU A 247 6.73 36.23 -26.37
C GLU A 247 8.00 36.74 -25.68
N SER A 248 8.05 36.68 -24.34
CA SER A 248 9.13 37.29 -23.55
C SER A 248 10.15 36.30 -22.97
N GLN A 249 9.71 35.15 -22.43
CA GLN A 249 10.53 34.19 -21.66
C GLN A 249 10.02 32.74 -21.77
N GLN A 250 10.26 32.09 -22.92
CA GLN A 250 9.85 30.71 -23.25
C GLN A 250 10.10 29.68 -22.14
N LEU A 251 11.29 29.67 -21.51
CA LEU A 251 11.65 28.71 -20.45
C LEU A 251 10.75 28.81 -19.21
N LEU A 252 10.28 30.02 -18.90
CA LEU A 252 9.44 30.29 -17.74
C LEU A 252 7.97 29.89 -18.03
N ALA A 253 7.53 30.00 -19.28
CA ALA A 253 6.25 29.44 -19.73
C ALA A 253 6.21 27.90 -19.60
N TYR A 254 7.30 27.19 -19.94
CA TYR A 254 7.38 25.74 -19.71
C TYR A 254 7.34 25.37 -18.23
N GLN A 255 8.01 26.13 -17.34
CA GLN A 255 7.94 25.87 -15.89
C GLN A 255 6.51 26.04 -15.37
N PHE A 256 5.80 27.11 -15.76
CA PHE A 256 4.38 27.25 -15.44
C PHE A 256 3.54 26.11 -16.02
N GLY A 257 3.82 25.64 -17.24
CA GLY A 257 3.15 24.47 -17.81
C GLY A 257 3.27 23.21 -16.94
N PHE A 258 4.48 22.89 -16.46
CA PHE A 258 4.69 21.76 -15.54
C PHE A 258 4.03 21.98 -14.17
N ASP A 259 4.14 23.19 -13.62
CA ASP A 259 3.60 23.52 -12.30
C ASP A 259 2.05 23.55 -12.29
N LEU A 260 1.42 24.00 -13.38
CA LEU A 260 -0.04 23.95 -13.58
C LEU A 260 -0.54 22.51 -13.70
N VAL A 261 0.21 21.63 -14.35
CA VAL A 261 -0.13 20.20 -14.47
C VAL A 261 -0.08 19.46 -13.13
N GLU A 262 0.81 19.86 -12.21
CA GLU A 262 0.92 19.20 -10.89
C GLU A 262 -0.26 19.55 -9.95
N GLY A 263 -0.84 20.75 -10.10
CA GLY A 263 -1.86 21.25 -9.16
C GLY A 263 -3.24 21.58 -9.76
N GLY A 264 -3.37 21.66 -11.09
CA GLY A 264 -4.61 22.04 -11.78
C GLY A 264 -5.63 20.91 -11.89
N SER A 265 -6.89 21.27 -12.15
CA SER A 265 -7.93 20.29 -12.49
C SER A 265 -7.86 19.87 -13.96
N GLN A 266 -8.26 18.64 -14.28
CA GLN A 266 -8.13 18.10 -15.64
C GLN A 266 -8.94 18.90 -16.67
N ASP A 267 -10.19 19.25 -16.36
CA ASP A 267 -11.03 20.16 -17.17
C ASP A 267 -10.35 21.52 -17.43
N PHE A 268 -9.74 22.13 -16.41
CA PHE A 268 -8.99 23.38 -16.60
C PHE A 268 -7.80 23.20 -17.56
N LEU A 269 -7.04 22.12 -17.44
CA LEU A 269 -5.92 21.81 -18.34
C LEU A 269 -6.37 21.54 -19.78
N GLU A 270 -7.49 20.84 -19.97
CA GLU A 270 -8.06 20.57 -21.30
C GLU A 270 -8.62 21.84 -21.97
N ASN A 271 -9.28 22.71 -21.21
CA ASN A 271 -9.74 24.02 -21.68
C ASN A 271 -8.57 24.94 -22.04
N LEU A 272 -7.49 24.97 -21.24
CA LEU A 272 -6.26 25.69 -21.61
C LEU A 272 -5.67 25.15 -22.91
N ARG A 273 -5.55 23.82 -23.05
CA ARG A 273 -4.97 23.18 -24.23
C ARG A 273 -5.75 23.51 -25.51
N SER A 274 -7.09 23.60 -25.44
CA SER A 274 -7.94 23.91 -26.60
C SER A 274 -7.96 25.39 -26.97
N ALA A 275 -7.81 26.29 -25.98
CA ALA A 275 -7.92 27.74 -26.18
C ALA A 275 -6.58 28.47 -26.40
N LEU A 276 -5.44 27.79 -26.32
CA LEU A 276 -4.12 28.34 -26.66
C LEU A 276 -3.98 28.60 -28.18
N PRO A 277 -3.46 29.76 -28.61
CA PRO A 277 -3.34 30.13 -30.02
C PRO A 277 -2.29 29.28 -30.76
N GLU A 278 -2.44 29.12 -32.08
CA GLU A 278 -1.48 28.35 -32.91
C GLU A 278 -0.13 29.08 -33.08
N GLY A 279 -0.14 30.42 -33.09
CA GLY A 279 1.06 31.27 -33.13
C GLY A 279 1.63 31.50 -34.54
N ASP A 280 2.60 32.41 -34.63
CA ASP A 280 3.42 32.65 -35.84
C ASP A 280 4.52 31.57 -35.98
N GLU A 281 5.13 31.43 -37.17
CA GLU A 281 6.14 30.40 -37.52
C GLU A 281 7.27 30.20 -36.48
N THR A 282 7.66 31.24 -35.75
CA THR A 282 8.71 31.18 -34.70
C THR A 282 8.19 30.75 -33.32
N THR A 283 6.89 30.88 -33.07
CA THR A 283 6.23 30.61 -31.78
C THR A 283 5.41 29.32 -31.77
N GLN A 284 4.94 28.87 -32.93
CA GLN A 284 4.25 27.59 -33.14
C GLN A 284 4.92 26.39 -32.43
N PRO A 285 6.24 26.12 -32.57
CA PRO A 285 6.88 24.99 -31.88
C PRO A 285 6.92 25.14 -30.34
N VAL A 286 6.81 26.36 -29.81
CA VAL A 286 6.72 26.63 -28.36
C VAL A 286 5.31 26.33 -27.86
N TYR A 287 4.28 26.76 -28.59
CA TYR A 287 2.89 26.44 -28.28
C TYR A 287 2.62 24.93 -28.36
N ASP A 288 3.18 24.22 -29.34
CA ASP A 288 3.02 22.77 -29.47
C ASP A 288 3.73 21.99 -28.35
N LYS A 289 4.96 22.37 -27.99
CA LYS A 289 5.64 21.85 -26.78
C LYS A 289 4.80 22.11 -25.52
N LEU A 290 4.19 23.29 -25.38
CA LEU A 290 3.36 23.64 -24.23
C LEU A 290 2.04 22.85 -24.19
N ARG A 291 1.39 22.60 -25.34
CA ARG A 291 0.24 21.67 -25.45
C ARG A 291 0.60 20.24 -25.05
N GLN A 292 1.80 19.76 -25.41
CA GLN A 292 2.30 18.44 -24.99
C GLN A 292 2.51 18.37 -23.47
N ILE A 293 3.11 19.40 -22.86
CA ILE A 293 3.28 19.50 -21.39
C ILE A 293 1.92 19.50 -20.69
N LEU A 294 0.98 20.36 -21.10
CA LEU A 294 -0.36 20.47 -20.51
C LEU A 294 -1.21 19.18 -20.63
N THR A 295 -0.83 18.25 -21.52
CA THR A 295 -1.49 16.94 -21.61
C THR A 295 -1.08 15.99 -20.45
N GLY A 296 -0.11 16.35 -19.62
CA GLY A 296 0.30 15.62 -18.41
C GLY A 296 1.10 14.33 -18.66
N LYS A 297 0.91 13.69 -19.82
CA LYS A 297 1.63 12.49 -20.27
C LYS A 297 3.16 12.65 -20.16
N GLU A 298 3.71 13.82 -20.48
CA GLU A 298 5.16 14.09 -20.41
C GLU A 298 5.69 14.11 -18.97
N SER A 299 5.02 14.81 -18.06
CA SER A 299 5.36 14.85 -16.63
C SER A 299 5.38 13.43 -16.03
N VAL A 300 4.38 12.61 -16.38
CA VAL A 300 4.28 11.23 -15.92
C VAL A 300 5.39 10.35 -16.49
N LYS A 301 5.77 10.51 -17.76
CA LYS A 301 6.93 9.81 -18.36
C LYS A 301 8.24 10.11 -17.63
N LEU A 302 8.47 11.38 -17.28
CA LEU A 302 9.67 11.81 -16.55
C LEU A 302 9.73 11.22 -15.14
N TYR A 303 8.61 11.24 -14.42
CA TYR A 303 8.50 10.61 -13.10
C TYR A 303 8.64 9.08 -13.16
N LEU A 304 8.09 8.43 -14.18
CA LEU A 304 8.26 6.99 -14.43
C LEU A 304 9.74 6.60 -14.60
N GLU A 305 10.50 7.37 -15.38
CA GLU A 305 11.91 7.08 -15.60
C GLU A 305 12.78 7.36 -14.36
N PHE A 306 12.43 8.37 -13.57
CA PHE A 306 13.01 8.60 -12.23
C PHE A 306 12.80 7.39 -11.30
N LEU A 307 11.59 6.82 -11.27
CA LEU A 307 11.26 5.65 -10.44
C LEU A 307 11.93 4.36 -10.92
N LYS A 308 11.99 4.13 -12.25
CA LYS A 308 12.71 2.98 -12.84
C LYS A 308 14.18 2.95 -12.44
N ARG A 309 14.89 4.08 -12.58
CA ARG A 309 16.34 4.19 -12.28
C ARG A 309 16.65 4.09 -10.79
N ASN A 310 15.83 4.71 -9.95
CA ASN A 310 16.05 4.80 -8.51
C ASN A 310 15.38 3.68 -7.71
N ASN A 311 14.89 2.61 -8.35
CA ASN A 311 14.26 1.51 -7.63
C ASN A 311 15.22 0.89 -6.58
N LYS A 312 14.88 1.06 -5.29
CA LYS A 312 15.54 0.43 -4.13
C LYS A 312 14.59 -0.47 -3.34
N THR A 313 13.58 -1.04 -3.99
CA THR A 313 12.67 -2.03 -3.39
C THR A 313 13.44 -3.24 -2.87
N ASP A 314 13.17 -3.63 -1.63
CA ASP A 314 13.79 -4.79 -1.00
C ASP A 314 12.96 -6.06 -1.22
N LEU A 315 13.34 -6.86 -2.21
CA LEU A 315 12.67 -8.13 -2.53
C LEU A 315 12.78 -9.18 -1.41
N LEU A 316 13.71 -9.04 -0.45
CA LEU A 316 13.82 -9.96 0.68
C LEU A 316 12.67 -9.78 1.69
N ILE A 317 12.15 -8.55 1.84
CA ILE A 317 10.97 -8.27 2.67
C ILE A 317 9.73 -8.98 2.11
N LEU A 318 9.53 -8.90 0.79
CA LEU A 318 8.44 -9.59 0.10
C LEU A 318 8.57 -11.12 0.22
N LYS A 319 9.77 -11.68 0.05
CA LYS A 319 10.02 -13.13 0.24
C LYS A 319 9.75 -13.56 1.69
N THR A 320 10.24 -12.81 2.67
CA THR A 320 10.00 -13.10 4.10
C THR A 320 8.51 -13.05 4.44
N THR A 321 7.77 -12.08 3.89
CA THR A 321 6.32 -11.98 4.11
C THR A 321 5.54 -13.09 3.39
N LYS A 322 5.95 -13.47 2.17
CA LYS A 322 5.41 -14.63 1.44
C LYS A 322 5.55 -15.92 2.26
N ASP A 323 6.72 -16.16 2.84
CA ASP A 323 7.02 -17.39 3.58
C ASP A 323 6.30 -17.43 4.96
N ALA A 324 5.96 -16.27 5.53
CA ALA A 324 5.23 -16.15 6.79
C ALA A 324 3.69 -16.22 6.64
N LEU A 325 3.16 -15.81 5.48
CA LEU A 325 1.73 -15.74 5.19
C LEU A 325 1.21 -17.02 4.50
N GLU A 326 0.01 -17.47 4.89
CA GLU A 326 -0.55 -18.71 4.33
C GLU A 326 -1.14 -18.49 2.93
N ALA A 327 -0.50 -19.07 1.92
CA ALA A 327 -0.82 -18.86 0.50
C ALA A 327 -2.26 -19.21 0.07
N ARG A 328 -2.99 -20.04 0.82
CA ARG A 328 -4.38 -20.40 0.54
C ARG A 328 -5.41 -19.42 1.11
N SER A 329 -4.99 -18.48 1.97
CA SER A 329 -5.88 -17.52 2.60
C SER A 329 -6.08 -16.29 1.72
N SER A 330 -7.32 -16.04 1.32
CA SER A 330 -7.66 -14.92 0.41
C SER A 330 -7.20 -13.56 0.96
N ILE A 331 -7.37 -13.29 2.25
CA ILE A 331 -6.96 -12.02 2.88
C ILE A 331 -5.44 -11.83 2.84
N PHE A 332 -4.67 -12.89 3.06
CA PHE A 332 -3.20 -12.83 3.01
C PHE A 332 -2.67 -12.74 1.58
N HIS A 333 -3.34 -13.39 0.61
CA HIS A 333 -3.04 -13.20 -0.80
C HIS A 333 -3.23 -11.73 -1.20
N THR A 334 -4.39 -11.14 -0.88
CA THR A 334 -4.66 -9.72 -1.15
C THR A 334 -3.65 -8.80 -0.44
N ALA A 335 -3.31 -9.07 0.83
CA ALA A 335 -2.30 -8.31 1.58
C ALA A 335 -0.94 -8.27 0.86
N LEU A 336 -0.43 -9.43 0.42
CA LEU A 336 0.86 -9.52 -0.24
C LEU A 336 0.83 -8.92 -1.66
N THR A 337 -0.27 -9.05 -2.40
CA THR A 337 -0.42 -8.36 -3.68
C THR A 337 -0.44 -6.84 -3.52
N LEU A 338 -1.11 -6.31 -2.49
CA LEU A 338 -1.13 -4.87 -2.20
C LEU A 338 0.24 -4.37 -1.72
N GLN A 339 0.92 -5.13 -0.86
CA GLN A 339 2.28 -4.81 -0.41
C GLN A 339 3.24 -4.72 -1.60
N ASN A 340 3.26 -5.72 -2.49
CA ASN A 340 4.08 -5.68 -3.70
C ASN A 340 3.68 -4.53 -4.64
N ALA A 341 2.37 -4.29 -4.82
CA ALA A 341 1.85 -3.20 -5.65
C ALA A 341 2.34 -1.83 -5.17
N TYR A 342 2.28 -1.54 -3.87
CA TYR A 342 2.76 -0.28 -3.31
C TYR A 342 4.28 -0.17 -3.39
N MET A 343 5.02 -1.22 -3.00
CA MET A 343 6.49 -1.23 -3.04
C MET A 343 7.04 -0.96 -4.44
N ASN A 344 6.43 -1.54 -5.48
CA ASN A 344 6.87 -1.37 -6.87
C ASN A 344 6.03 -0.36 -7.67
N ALA A 345 5.21 0.47 -7.01
CA ALA A 345 4.31 1.42 -7.66
C ALA A 345 5.06 2.36 -8.62
N GLY A 346 4.64 2.39 -9.89
CA GLY A 346 5.29 3.21 -10.93
C GLY A 346 6.74 2.82 -11.26
N THR A 347 7.24 1.66 -10.83
CA THR A 347 8.62 1.21 -11.15
C THR A 347 8.68 0.26 -12.35
N THR A 348 7.53 -0.23 -12.84
CA THR A 348 7.39 -1.28 -13.88
C THR A 348 8.04 -2.63 -13.55
N SER A 349 8.54 -2.83 -12.31
CA SER A 349 9.17 -4.08 -11.90
C SER A 349 8.14 -5.12 -11.43
N ASP A 350 7.82 -6.07 -12.30
CA ASP A 350 6.92 -7.20 -12.04
C ASP A 350 7.65 -8.51 -11.69
N VAL A 351 8.98 -8.45 -11.47
CA VAL A 351 9.86 -9.59 -11.16
C VAL A 351 9.30 -10.48 -10.05
N PHE A 352 8.78 -9.88 -8.97
CA PHE A 352 8.17 -10.64 -7.87
C PHE A 352 6.98 -11.50 -8.32
N LEU A 353 6.15 -11.04 -9.26
CA LEU A 353 5.00 -11.79 -9.75
C LEU A 353 5.45 -12.90 -10.72
N ARG A 354 6.43 -12.62 -11.59
CA ARG A 354 7.03 -13.61 -12.51
C ARG A 354 7.75 -14.74 -11.76
N ASP A 355 8.50 -14.42 -10.72
CA ASP A 355 9.18 -15.39 -9.84
C ASP A 355 8.20 -16.31 -9.08
N ASN A 356 6.92 -15.94 -8.96
CA ASN A 356 5.96 -16.55 -8.03
C ASN A 356 4.60 -16.91 -8.68
N LEU A 357 4.62 -17.30 -9.97
CA LEU A 357 3.41 -17.68 -10.71
C LEU A 357 2.59 -18.82 -10.06
N GLU A 358 3.24 -19.81 -9.45
CA GLU A 358 2.53 -20.88 -8.72
C GLU A 358 1.71 -20.34 -7.53
N TRP A 359 2.26 -19.36 -6.81
CA TRP A 359 1.59 -18.71 -5.68
C TRP A 359 0.41 -17.86 -6.17
N LEU A 360 0.59 -17.11 -7.26
CA LEU A 360 -0.48 -16.37 -7.93
C LEU A 360 -1.60 -17.30 -8.43
N GLY A 361 -1.27 -18.53 -8.82
CA GLY A 361 -2.22 -19.59 -9.16
C GLY A 361 -3.15 -20.02 -8.02
N HIS A 362 -2.84 -19.71 -6.76
CA HIS A 362 -3.73 -19.94 -5.62
C HIS A 362 -4.77 -18.83 -5.42
N ALA A 363 -4.71 -17.72 -6.17
CA ALA A 363 -5.68 -16.64 -6.11
C ALA A 363 -7.09 -17.08 -6.56
N THR A 364 -8.08 -16.88 -5.70
CA THR A 364 -9.49 -17.21 -5.98
C THR A 364 -10.38 -15.96 -5.94
N ASN A 365 -11.39 -15.90 -6.80
CA ASN A 365 -12.40 -14.84 -6.87
C ASN A 365 -11.78 -13.42 -6.81
N TRP A 366 -12.18 -12.61 -5.83
CA TRP A 366 -11.70 -11.23 -5.65
C TRP A 366 -10.20 -11.11 -5.36
N ALA A 367 -9.53 -12.14 -4.81
CA ALA A 367 -8.07 -12.11 -4.70
C ALA A 367 -7.39 -12.17 -6.08
N LYS A 368 -8.00 -12.83 -7.07
CA LYS A 368 -7.53 -12.81 -8.47
C LYS A 368 -7.78 -11.44 -9.11
N PHE A 369 -8.95 -10.83 -8.88
CA PHE A 369 -9.24 -9.46 -9.31
C PHE A 369 -8.21 -8.46 -8.78
N SER A 370 -7.93 -8.45 -7.47
CA SER A 370 -6.90 -7.60 -6.87
C SER A 370 -5.48 -7.92 -7.36
N ALA A 371 -5.18 -9.18 -7.67
CA ALA A 371 -3.87 -9.55 -8.19
C ALA A 371 -3.63 -9.02 -9.62
N THR A 372 -4.66 -9.02 -10.49
CA THR A 372 -4.56 -8.39 -11.81
C THR A 372 -4.58 -6.85 -11.69
N ALA A 373 -5.42 -6.29 -10.81
CA ALA A 373 -5.45 -4.84 -10.53
C ALA A 373 -4.11 -4.29 -10.00
N ALA A 374 -3.35 -5.11 -9.25
CA ALA A 374 -2.01 -4.77 -8.77
C ALA A 374 -1.02 -4.45 -9.90
N LEU A 375 -1.14 -5.08 -11.08
CA LEU A 375 -0.32 -4.75 -12.24
C LEU A 375 -0.49 -3.28 -12.66
N GLY A 376 -1.72 -2.76 -12.59
CA GLY A 376 -2.00 -1.35 -12.91
C GLY A 376 -1.31 -0.35 -11.98
N VAL A 377 -1.05 -0.74 -10.73
CA VAL A 377 -0.28 0.08 -9.78
C VAL A 377 1.23 0.00 -10.07
N ILE A 378 1.75 -1.19 -10.36
CA ILE A 378 3.18 -1.42 -10.68
C ILE A 378 3.59 -0.70 -11.97
N HIS A 379 2.73 -0.76 -12.99
CA HIS A 379 2.93 -0.14 -14.31
C HIS A 379 2.28 1.24 -14.44
N LYS A 380 1.93 1.89 -13.31
CA LYS A 380 1.30 3.22 -13.30
C LYS A 380 2.10 4.22 -14.15
N GLY A 381 1.41 4.92 -15.06
CA GLY A 381 2.01 5.91 -15.95
C GLY A 381 2.73 5.36 -17.18
N PHE A 382 2.79 4.04 -17.38
CA PHE A 382 3.47 3.45 -18.54
C PHE A 382 2.54 3.30 -19.76
N PHE A 383 2.17 4.44 -20.34
CA PHE A 383 1.16 4.54 -21.41
C PHE A 383 1.41 3.62 -22.62
N GLU A 384 2.63 3.66 -23.17
CA GLU A 384 2.95 3.04 -24.47
C GLU A 384 2.92 1.50 -24.49
N GLN A 385 3.12 0.87 -23.33
CA GLN A 385 3.12 -0.60 -23.21
C GLN A 385 2.03 -1.12 -22.25
N GLY A 386 1.23 -0.25 -21.65
CA GLY A 386 0.17 -0.64 -20.70
C GLY A 386 -0.83 -1.62 -21.31
N GLU A 387 -1.26 -1.37 -22.55
CA GLU A 387 -2.13 -2.29 -23.31
C GLU A 387 -1.43 -3.59 -23.69
N VAL A 388 -0.13 -3.57 -24.01
CA VAL A 388 0.65 -4.76 -24.37
C VAL A 388 0.84 -5.68 -23.15
N ILE A 389 1.12 -5.09 -21.98
CA ILE A 389 1.31 -5.82 -20.71
C ILE A 389 -0.01 -6.43 -20.21
N LEU A 390 -1.12 -5.69 -20.35
CA LEU A 390 -2.44 -6.17 -19.93
C LEU A 390 -3.16 -7.01 -21.00
N GLY A 391 -2.71 -6.98 -22.26
CA GLY A 391 -3.30 -7.69 -23.40
C GLY A 391 -3.65 -9.17 -23.17
N PRO A 392 -2.80 -9.99 -22.51
CA PRO A 392 -3.12 -11.37 -22.17
C PRO A 392 -4.26 -11.54 -21.14
N TYR A 393 -4.61 -10.48 -20.42
CA TYR A 393 -5.65 -10.45 -19.39
C TYR A 393 -6.88 -9.61 -19.79
N LEU A 394 -6.82 -8.85 -20.89
CA LEU A 394 -7.95 -8.07 -21.40
C LEU A 394 -8.95 -8.99 -22.14
N PRO A 395 -10.26 -8.67 -22.11
CA PRO A 395 -11.27 -9.46 -22.82
C PRO A 395 -11.04 -9.40 -24.34
N GLN A 396 -10.96 -10.57 -24.99
CA GLN A 396 -10.85 -10.66 -26.44
C GLN A 396 -12.21 -10.39 -27.11
N ALA A 397 -12.19 -9.78 -28.30
CA ALA A 397 -13.40 -9.39 -29.06
C ALA A 397 -14.27 -10.55 -29.57
N ALA A 398 -14.02 -11.80 -29.14
CA ALA A 398 -14.67 -13.02 -29.62
C ALA A 398 -15.04 -13.99 -28.48
N GLY A 399 -15.81 -13.51 -27.51
CA GLY A 399 -16.48 -14.32 -26.47
C GLY A 399 -15.70 -14.48 -25.17
N GLU A 400 -16.45 -14.64 -24.06
CA GLU A 400 -15.88 -14.89 -22.74
C GLU A 400 -14.97 -16.11 -22.77
N SER A 401 -13.75 -15.98 -22.22
CA SER A 401 -12.79 -17.06 -22.22
C SER A 401 -13.27 -18.16 -21.26
N GLY A 402 -13.51 -19.38 -21.77
CA GLY A 402 -14.09 -20.50 -21.03
C GLY A 402 -13.23 -21.10 -19.89
N VAL A 403 -12.26 -20.35 -19.40
CA VAL A 403 -11.35 -20.72 -18.31
C VAL A 403 -11.99 -20.31 -16.98
N THR A 404 -12.09 -21.26 -16.04
CA THR A 404 -12.73 -21.02 -14.74
C THR A 404 -12.09 -19.87 -13.97
N GLY A 405 -12.85 -18.78 -13.81
CA GLY A 405 -12.41 -17.57 -13.10
C GLY A 405 -11.64 -16.56 -13.97
N ALA A 406 -11.77 -16.60 -15.30
CA ALA A 406 -11.25 -15.58 -16.19
C ALA A 406 -11.89 -14.20 -15.94
N ASN A 407 -13.21 -14.12 -15.75
CA ASN A 407 -13.98 -12.88 -15.61
C ASN A 407 -13.46 -11.95 -14.48
N TYR A 408 -12.89 -12.51 -13.41
CA TYR A 408 -12.23 -11.74 -12.34
C TYR A 408 -10.90 -11.13 -12.78
N SER A 409 -10.14 -11.82 -13.64
CA SER A 409 -8.92 -11.29 -14.23
C SER A 409 -9.22 -10.26 -15.31
N GLU A 410 -10.21 -10.52 -16.17
CA GLU A 410 -10.67 -9.60 -17.23
C GLU A 410 -11.18 -8.27 -16.61
N GLY A 411 -12.05 -8.35 -15.59
CA GLY A 411 -12.46 -7.16 -14.83
C GLY A 411 -11.29 -6.47 -14.11
N GLY A 412 -10.38 -7.24 -13.51
CA GLY A 412 -9.19 -6.70 -12.86
C GLY A 412 -8.23 -6.00 -13.84
N ALA A 413 -8.15 -6.46 -15.09
CA ALA A 413 -7.35 -5.86 -16.15
C ALA A 413 -7.93 -4.53 -16.65
N LEU A 414 -9.25 -4.42 -16.78
CA LEU A 414 -9.91 -3.16 -17.14
C LEU A 414 -9.73 -2.10 -16.03
N TYR A 415 -9.80 -2.51 -14.76
CA TYR A 415 -9.49 -1.61 -13.64
C TYR A 415 -8.00 -1.24 -13.60
N ALA A 416 -7.09 -2.19 -13.85
CA ALA A 416 -5.66 -1.94 -13.98
C ALA A 416 -5.35 -0.92 -15.09
N LEU A 417 -6.00 -1.03 -16.25
CA LEU A 417 -5.84 -0.11 -17.37
C LEU A 417 -6.26 1.32 -16.98
N GLY A 418 -7.35 1.47 -16.22
CA GLY A 418 -7.75 2.76 -15.63
C GLY A 418 -6.73 3.33 -14.64
N LEU A 419 -6.17 2.48 -13.75
CA LEU A 419 -5.13 2.89 -12.79
C LEU A 419 -3.81 3.35 -13.46
N ILE A 420 -3.44 2.73 -14.59
CA ILE A 420 -2.27 3.16 -15.38
C ILE A 420 -2.47 4.57 -15.95
N ASN A 421 -3.70 4.87 -16.36
CA ASN A 421 -4.08 6.07 -17.13
C ASN A 421 -4.83 7.12 -16.30
N ALA A 422 -4.73 7.04 -14.97
CA ALA A 422 -5.45 7.91 -14.05
C ALA A 422 -5.24 9.39 -14.37
N GLY A 423 -6.33 10.10 -14.70
CA GLY A 423 -6.33 11.52 -15.03
C GLY A 423 -5.72 11.93 -16.39
N CYS A 424 -5.17 11.02 -17.20
CA CYS A 424 -4.51 11.36 -18.48
C CYS A 424 -5.01 10.54 -19.69
N GLY A 425 -6.13 9.83 -19.55
CA GLY A 425 -6.53 8.73 -20.42
C GLY A 425 -7.55 9.03 -21.52
N SER A 426 -7.47 10.15 -22.25
CA SER A 426 -8.45 10.53 -23.29
C SER A 426 -8.79 9.41 -24.28
N ASP A 427 -7.78 8.67 -24.69
CA ASP A 427 -7.87 7.66 -25.75
C ASP A 427 -8.48 6.36 -25.19
N ILE A 428 -8.18 6.07 -23.92
CA ILE A 428 -8.54 4.85 -23.20
C ILE A 428 -9.91 4.94 -22.52
N THR A 429 -10.40 6.15 -22.17
CA THR A 429 -11.79 6.32 -21.72
C THR A 429 -12.79 5.89 -22.80
N THR A 430 -12.47 6.06 -24.08
CA THR A 430 -13.29 5.56 -25.20
C THR A 430 -13.31 4.03 -25.22
N TYR A 431 -12.13 3.38 -25.17
CA TYR A 431 -12.04 1.91 -25.10
C TYR A 431 -12.77 1.33 -23.87
N LEU A 432 -12.62 1.95 -22.69
CA LEU A 432 -13.28 1.51 -21.46
C LEU A 432 -14.81 1.72 -21.51
N ARG A 433 -15.29 2.77 -22.21
CA ARG A 433 -16.72 3.00 -22.48
C ARG A 433 -17.31 1.93 -23.40
N ASP A 434 -16.59 1.54 -24.45
CA ASP A 434 -17.01 0.45 -25.34
C ASP A 434 -16.94 -0.93 -24.65
N ALA A 435 -15.93 -1.15 -23.80
CA ALA A 435 -15.84 -2.33 -22.95
C ALA A 435 -17.01 -2.41 -21.95
N LEU A 436 -17.40 -1.28 -21.33
CA LEU A 436 -18.55 -1.21 -20.43
C LEU A 436 -19.86 -1.57 -21.14
N LYS A 437 -20.07 -1.09 -22.37
CA LYS A 437 -21.27 -1.35 -23.19
C LYS A 437 -21.36 -2.79 -23.72
N SER A 438 -20.22 -3.40 -24.02
CA SER A 438 -20.15 -4.76 -24.58
C SER A 438 -20.14 -5.85 -23.50
N ALA A 439 -19.66 -5.57 -22.30
CA ALA A 439 -19.57 -6.53 -21.20
C ALA A 439 -20.95 -7.06 -20.75
N GLN A 440 -21.10 -8.38 -20.70
CA GLN A 440 -22.29 -9.07 -20.18
C GLN A 440 -22.15 -9.51 -18.72
N GLY A 441 -20.91 -9.73 -18.23
CA GLY A 441 -20.64 -10.18 -16.86
C GLY A 441 -20.47 -9.03 -15.87
N GLU A 442 -21.17 -9.10 -14.73
CA GLU A 442 -21.16 -8.06 -13.67
C GLU A 442 -19.74 -7.69 -13.18
N VAL A 443 -18.84 -8.67 -13.08
CA VAL A 443 -17.46 -8.47 -12.61
C VAL A 443 -16.61 -7.69 -13.64
N VAL A 444 -16.88 -7.90 -14.93
CA VAL A 444 -16.21 -7.19 -16.02
C VAL A 444 -16.75 -5.76 -16.11
N GLN A 445 -18.07 -5.58 -16.00
CA GLN A 445 -18.71 -4.26 -15.90
C GLN A 445 -18.22 -3.46 -14.69
N HIS A 446 -18.07 -4.11 -13.52
CA HIS A 446 -17.50 -3.49 -12.31
C HIS A 446 -16.06 -2.99 -12.54
N GLY A 447 -15.22 -3.82 -13.16
CA GLY A 447 -13.85 -3.45 -13.52
C GLY A 447 -13.78 -2.30 -14.54
N ALA A 448 -14.62 -2.35 -15.57
CA ALA A 448 -14.76 -1.31 -16.58
C ALA A 448 -15.20 0.03 -15.96
N ALA A 449 -16.24 0.03 -15.11
CA ALA A 449 -16.76 1.22 -14.46
C ALA A 449 -15.73 1.87 -13.52
N LEU A 450 -15.06 1.09 -12.66
CA LEU A 450 -13.99 1.64 -11.81
C LEU A 450 -12.81 2.17 -12.63
N GLY A 451 -12.41 1.45 -13.68
CA GLY A 451 -11.34 1.88 -14.58
C GLY A 451 -11.68 3.18 -15.31
N LEU A 452 -12.91 3.29 -15.82
CA LEU A 452 -13.44 4.46 -16.52
C LEU A 452 -13.53 5.68 -15.61
N GLY A 453 -14.00 5.51 -14.37
CA GLY A 453 -14.05 6.58 -13.37
C GLY A 453 -12.67 7.12 -12.99
N VAL A 454 -11.66 6.26 -12.84
CA VAL A 454 -10.29 6.69 -12.53
C VAL A 454 -9.57 7.31 -13.73
N ALA A 455 -9.77 6.76 -14.94
CA ALA A 455 -9.18 7.31 -16.16
C ALA A 455 -9.81 8.67 -16.56
N GLY A 456 -11.14 8.81 -16.41
CA GLY A 456 -11.92 10.01 -16.74
C GLY A 456 -12.15 10.97 -15.58
N MET A 457 -11.35 10.89 -14.52
CA MET A 457 -11.52 11.68 -13.29
C MET A 457 -11.47 13.19 -13.59
N GLY A 458 -12.54 13.93 -13.24
CA GLY A 458 -12.64 15.37 -13.45
C GLY A 458 -12.80 15.83 -14.91
N SER A 459 -13.18 14.92 -15.83
CA SER A 459 -13.40 15.23 -17.25
C SER A 459 -14.76 15.84 -17.58
N LYS A 460 -15.72 15.83 -16.64
CA LYS A 460 -17.08 16.41 -16.80
C LYS A 460 -17.88 15.90 -18.01
N ASN A 461 -17.53 14.74 -18.56
CA ASN A 461 -18.17 14.20 -19.75
C ASN A 461 -19.53 13.56 -19.44
N LEU A 462 -20.61 14.22 -19.88
CA LEU A 462 -22.00 13.78 -19.68
C LEU A 462 -22.33 12.43 -20.37
N ASP A 463 -21.71 12.11 -21.51
CA ASP A 463 -21.94 10.82 -22.17
C ASP A 463 -21.47 9.66 -21.27
N THR A 464 -20.31 9.83 -20.60
CA THR A 464 -19.81 8.84 -19.64
C THR A 464 -20.77 8.67 -18.47
N PHE A 465 -21.39 9.77 -18.01
CA PHE A 465 -22.35 9.75 -16.91
C PHE A 465 -23.63 8.96 -17.28
N GLU A 466 -24.22 9.20 -18.45
CA GLU A 466 -25.40 8.47 -18.94
C GLU A 466 -25.11 6.98 -19.20
N ASP A 467 -23.91 6.66 -19.70
CA ASP A 467 -23.48 5.27 -19.88
C ASP A 467 -23.34 4.54 -18.52
N LEU A 468 -22.77 5.19 -17.50
CA LEU A 468 -22.68 4.63 -16.14
C LEU A 468 -24.05 4.53 -15.46
N LYS A 469 -24.93 5.50 -15.67
CA LYS A 469 -26.33 5.51 -15.19
C LYS A 469 -27.15 4.36 -15.78
N THR A 470 -26.90 3.99 -17.04
CA THR A 470 -27.51 2.80 -17.66
C THR A 470 -27.10 1.51 -16.95
N VAL A 471 -25.83 1.39 -16.54
CA VAL A 471 -25.34 0.26 -15.74
C VAL A 471 -25.92 0.29 -14.31
N LEU A 472 -26.03 1.47 -13.70
CA LEU A 472 -26.67 1.66 -12.39
C LEU A 472 -28.13 1.16 -12.40
N PHE A 473 -28.91 1.54 -13.41
CA PHE A 473 -30.33 1.13 -13.56
C PHE A 473 -30.52 -0.36 -13.89
N THR A 474 -29.44 -1.11 -14.11
CA THR A 474 -29.48 -2.59 -14.17
C THR A 474 -29.62 -3.20 -12.75
N ASP A 475 -29.46 -2.40 -11.68
CA ASP A 475 -29.57 -2.75 -10.24
C ASP A 475 -28.67 -3.93 -9.81
N SER A 476 -27.56 -4.14 -10.53
CA SER A 476 -26.53 -5.10 -10.11
C SER A 476 -25.76 -4.57 -8.91
N ALA A 477 -25.81 -5.29 -7.80
CA ALA A 477 -25.20 -4.87 -6.53
C ALA A 477 -23.68 -4.63 -6.59
N ILE A 478 -22.97 -5.19 -7.59
CA ILE A 478 -21.52 -5.07 -7.75
C ILE A 478 -21.18 -4.04 -8.82
N ALA A 479 -21.80 -4.11 -10.00
CA ALA A 479 -21.55 -3.14 -11.06
C ALA A 479 -22.10 -1.73 -10.69
N GLY A 480 -23.26 -1.65 -10.03
CA GLY A 480 -23.86 -0.39 -9.56
C GLY A 480 -23.06 0.32 -8.47
N GLU A 481 -22.35 -0.42 -7.61
CA GLU A 481 -21.40 0.19 -6.65
C GLU A 481 -20.25 0.90 -7.37
N ALA A 482 -19.65 0.24 -8.37
CA ALA A 482 -18.61 0.84 -9.21
C ALA A 482 -19.13 2.01 -10.03
N ALA A 483 -20.33 1.90 -10.59
CA ALA A 483 -20.96 2.98 -11.35
C ALA A 483 -21.18 4.22 -10.47
N GLY A 484 -21.69 4.05 -9.24
CA GLY A 484 -21.91 5.15 -8.30
C GLY A 484 -20.61 5.91 -7.93
N TYR A 485 -19.51 5.19 -7.66
CA TYR A 485 -18.21 5.85 -7.48
C TYR A 485 -17.75 6.55 -8.77
N ALA A 486 -17.83 5.88 -9.92
CA ALA A 486 -17.35 6.39 -11.20
C ALA A 486 -18.10 7.65 -11.68
N MET A 487 -19.42 7.72 -11.48
CA MET A 487 -20.23 8.90 -11.78
C MET A 487 -19.73 10.13 -11.02
N GLY A 488 -19.44 9.98 -9.72
CA GLY A 488 -18.85 11.04 -8.90
C GLY A 488 -17.41 11.42 -9.28
N LEU A 489 -16.60 10.46 -9.73
CA LEU A 489 -15.24 10.72 -10.20
C LEU A 489 -15.20 11.49 -11.52
N VAL A 490 -16.10 11.17 -12.46
CA VAL A 490 -16.22 11.90 -13.74
C VAL A 490 -16.70 13.34 -13.52
N MET A 491 -17.69 13.52 -12.63
CA MET A 491 -18.30 14.81 -12.31
C MET A 491 -17.65 15.53 -11.10
N LEU A 492 -16.41 15.16 -10.74
CA LEU A 492 -15.65 15.67 -9.61
C LEU A 492 -15.62 17.22 -9.58
N GLY A 493 -16.02 17.81 -8.45
CA GLY A 493 -15.95 19.26 -8.22
C GLY A 493 -16.84 20.12 -9.13
N THR A 494 -17.92 19.57 -9.70
CA THR A 494 -18.86 20.31 -10.56
C THR A 494 -20.00 21.00 -9.79
N ALA A 495 -20.38 20.52 -8.61
CA ALA A 495 -21.59 20.92 -7.87
C ALA A 495 -22.90 20.90 -8.69
N ALA A 496 -22.98 20.06 -9.73
CA ALA A 496 -24.16 20.01 -10.60
C ALA A 496 -25.38 19.37 -9.87
N GLU A 497 -26.43 20.17 -9.64
CA GLU A 497 -27.63 19.74 -8.89
C GLU A 497 -28.39 18.59 -9.55
N GLU A 498 -28.48 18.56 -10.89
CA GLU A 498 -29.24 17.55 -11.64
C GLU A 498 -28.65 16.13 -11.47
N PRO A 499 -27.35 15.88 -11.76
CA PRO A 499 -26.68 14.61 -11.43
C PRO A 499 -26.83 14.18 -9.96
N VAL A 500 -26.72 15.11 -9.02
CA VAL A 500 -26.87 14.84 -7.58
C VAL A 500 -28.31 14.43 -7.27
N GLY A 501 -29.29 15.14 -7.82
CA GLY A 501 -30.72 14.84 -7.66
C GLY A 501 -31.07 13.43 -8.14
N GLU A 502 -30.57 13.03 -9.31
CA GLU A 502 -30.77 11.67 -9.84
C GLU A 502 -30.09 10.60 -8.99
N MET A 503 -28.83 10.81 -8.59
CA MET A 503 -28.08 9.86 -7.74
C MET A 503 -28.76 9.67 -6.37
N LEU A 504 -29.22 10.75 -5.73
CA LEU A 504 -29.92 10.70 -4.45
C LEU A 504 -31.33 10.15 -4.57
N HIS A 505 -32.01 10.34 -5.71
CA HIS A 505 -33.30 9.71 -5.98
C HIS A 505 -33.14 8.19 -6.06
N TYR A 506 -32.20 7.69 -6.86
CA TYR A 506 -31.97 6.25 -7.01
C TYR A 506 -31.47 5.60 -5.71
N ALA A 507 -30.60 6.29 -4.95
CA ALA A 507 -30.12 5.81 -3.65
C ALA A 507 -31.23 5.63 -2.60
N ARG A 508 -32.38 6.30 -2.75
CA ARG A 508 -33.57 6.12 -1.89
C ARG A 508 -34.48 4.98 -2.35
N GLU A 509 -34.35 4.52 -3.60
CA GLU A 509 -35.19 3.45 -4.17
C GLU A 509 -34.55 2.07 -4.05
N THR A 510 -33.25 1.94 -4.38
CA THR A 510 -32.54 0.66 -4.33
C THR A 510 -32.47 0.10 -2.90
N GLN A 511 -32.44 -1.22 -2.79
CA GLN A 511 -32.27 -1.93 -1.51
C GLN A 511 -30.83 -2.44 -1.31
N HIS A 512 -29.94 -2.18 -2.26
CA HIS A 512 -28.57 -2.67 -2.24
C HIS A 512 -27.61 -1.69 -1.55
N GLU A 513 -27.24 -1.96 -0.29
CA GLU A 513 -26.30 -1.14 0.52
C GLU A 513 -25.02 -0.71 -0.22
N LYS A 514 -24.49 -1.58 -1.08
CA LYS A 514 -23.30 -1.34 -1.91
C LYS A 514 -23.52 -0.21 -2.92
N ILE A 515 -24.69 -0.18 -3.57
CA ILE A 515 -25.07 0.86 -4.51
C ILE A 515 -25.30 2.18 -3.76
N ILE A 516 -26.02 2.14 -2.63
CA ILE A 516 -26.25 3.32 -1.78
C ILE A 516 -24.90 3.92 -1.33
N ARG A 517 -23.93 3.09 -0.91
CA ARG A 517 -22.58 3.56 -0.52
C ARG A 517 -21.80 4.16 -1.68
N GLY A 518 -21.86 3.54 -2.87
CA GLY A 518 -21.26 4.08 -4.10
C GLY A 518 -21.81 5.45 -4.47
N LEU A 519 -23.14 5.62 -4.45
CA LEU A 519 -23.82 6.88 -4.75
C LEU A 519 -23.60 7.95 -3.67
N ALA A 520 -23.58 7.56 -2.39
CA ALA A 520 -23.31 8.45 -1.27
C ALA A 520 -21.89 9.05 -1.36
N MET A 521 -20.89 8.24 -1.66
CA MET A 521 -19.52 8.71 -1.90
C MET A 521 -19.36 9.44 -3.23
N GLY A 522 -20.07 9.02 -4.28
CA GLY A 522 -20.10 9.71 -5.57
C GLY A 522 -20.64 11.15 -5.45
N THR A 523 -21.69 11.34 -4.65
CA THR A 523 -22.23 12.67 -4.30
C THR A 523 -21.18 13.52 -3.58
N ALA A 524 -20.40 12.95 -2.66
CA ALA A 524 -19.34 13.67 -1.97
C ALA A 524 -18.20 14.14 -2.91
N PHE A 525 -17.91 13.40 -3.99
CA PHE A 525 -16.95 13.82 -5.01
C PHE A 525 -17.46 14.99 -5.87
N ILE A 526 -18.77 15.03 -6.21
CA ILE A 526 -19.35 16.13 -7.00
C ILE A 526 -19.16 17.50 -6.31
N TYR A 527 -19.24 17.54 -4.98
CA TYR A 527 -19.06 18.75 -4.16
C TYR A 527 -17.62 19.02 -3.71
N TYR A 528 -16.61 18.30 -4.21
CA TYR A 528 -15.22 18.52 -3.84
C TYR A 528 -14.78 19.99 -4.03
N GLY A 529 -14.29 20.61 -2.95
CA GLY A 529 -13.77 21.99 -2.94
C GLY A 529 -14.81 23.11 -3.04
N ARG A 530 -16.11 22.80 -2.95
CA ARG A 530 -17.22 23.73 -3.24
C ARG A 530 -17.79 24.48 -2.03
N GLN A 531 -17.29 24.18 -0.82
CA GLN A 531 -17.63 24.90 0.43
C GLN A 531 -19.15 25.10 0.62
N GLU A 532 -19.60 26.35 0.76
CA GLU A 532 -20.98 26.76 1.07
C GLU A 532 -22.02 26.23 0.07
N GLU A 533 -21.65 26.00 -1.20
CA GLU A 533 -22.54 25.42 -2.22
C GLU A 533 -23.01 23.99 -1.87
N ALA A 534 -22.31 23.31 -0.97
CA ALA A 534 -22.65 21.96 -0.52
C ALA A 534 -23.60 21.92 0.70
N ASP A 535 -23.78 23.03 1.43
CA ASP A 535 -24.38 23.03 2.77
C ASP A 535 -25.83 22.55 2.80
N GLU A 536 -26.65 22.90 1.81
CA GLU A 536 -28.03 22.43 1.71
C GLU A 536 -28.08 20.91 1.48
N THR A 537 -27.25 20.38 0.58
CA THR A 537 -27.15 18.93 0.33
C THR A 537 -26.60 18.18 1.55
N ILE A 538 -25.64 18.76 2.28
CA ILE A 538 -25.13 18.20 3.54
C ILE A 538 -26.24 18.12 4.59
N LYS A 539 -27.05 19.19 4.77
CA LYS A 539 -28.20 19.19 5.69
C LYS A 539 -29.21 18.10 5.32
N VAL A 540 -29.53 17.96 4.03
CA VAL A 540 -30.43 16.90 3.54
C VAL A 540 -29.88 15.51 3.86
N LEU A 541 -28.61 15.24 3.50
CA LEU A 541 -27.97 13.93 3.73
C LEU A 541 -27.86 13.57 5.22
N LEU A 542 -27.55 14.52 6.09
CA LEU A 542 -27.43 14.28 7.53
C LEU A 542 -28.79 14.12 8.24
N ALA A 543 -29.88 14.63 7.64
CA ALA A 543 -31.24 14.43 8.14
C ALA A 543 -31.84 13.06 7.73
N GLU A 544 -31.18 12.30 6.85
CA GLU A 544 -31.70 11.03 6.37
C GLU A 544 -31.71 9.92 7.44
N ARG A 545 -32.71 9.05 7.33
CA ARG A 545 -32.87 7.91 8.25
C ARG A 545 -31.81 6.84 8.01
N ASP A 546 -31.41 6.64 6.76
CA ASP A 546 -30.38 5.67 6.39
C ASP A 546 -28.98 6.11 6.88
N PRO A 547 -28.29 5.30 7.71
CA PRO A 547 -26.91 5.57 8.10
C PRO A 547 -25.92 5.73 6.93
N ILE A 548 -26.14 5.07 5.78
CA ILE A 548 -25.25 5.13 4.61
C ILE A 548 -25.37 6.49 3.91
N LEU A 549 -26.55 7.10 3.87
CA LEU A 549 -26.73 8.46 3.36
C LEU A 549 -26.12 9.51 4.32
N ARG A 550 -26.27 9.32 5.65
CA ARG A 550 -25.56 10.17 6.63
C ARG A 550 -24.04 10.01 6.55
N TYR A 551 -23.55 8.80 6.30
CA TYR A 551 -22.15 8.52 6.02
C TYR A 551 -21.67 9.30 4.77
N GLY A 552 -22.46 9.33 3.70
CA GLY A 552 -22.25 10.20 2.54
C GLY A 552 -22.14 11.67 2.94
N GLY A 553 -23.13 12.21 3.67
CA GLY A 553 -23.14 13.60 4.14
C GLY A 553 -21.90 14.00 4.95
N VAL A 554 -21.36 13.08 5.75
CA VAL A 554 -20.09 13.28 6.48
C VAL A 554 -18.87 13.39 5.55
N TYR A 555 -18.82 12.62 4.46
CA TYR A 555 -17.77 12.76 3.45
C TYR A 555 -17.99 13.98 2.54
N THR A 556 -19.24 14.34 2.21
CA THR A 556 -19.56 15.57 1.47
C THR A 556 -19.07 16.80 2.24
N LEU A 557 -19.34 16.88 3.55
CA LEU A 557 -18.82 17.95 4.41
C LEU A 557 -17.28 17.99 4.43
N ALA A 558 -16.63 16.82 4.49
CA ALA A 558 -15.18 16.71 4.53
C ALA A 558 -14.49 17.13 3.21
N LEU A 559 -15.08 16.78 2.06
CA LEU A 559 -14.54 17.07 0.73
C LEU A 559 -14.91 18.46 0.23
N ALA A 560 -16.07 19.01 0.60
CA ALA A 560 -16.45 20.38 0.29
C ALA A 560 -15.53 21.41 0.96
N TYR A 561 -15.14 21.15 2.21
CA TYR A 561 -14.26 21.99 3.02
C TYR A 561 -12.81 21.48 3.08
N ALA A 562 -12.38 20.64 2.13
CA ALA A 562 -11.07 20.02 2.12
C ALA A 562 -9.92 21.05 2.22
N GLY A 563 -9.09 20.93 3.26
CA GLY A 563 -7.95 21.82 3.49
C GLY A 563 -8.31 23.27 3.85
N THR A 564 -9.54 23.55 4.27
CA THR A 564 -9.94 24.89 4.77
C THR A 564 -9.70 25.09 6.26
N ALA A 565 -9.65 23.99 7.04
CA ALA A 565 -9.66 24.01 8.50
C ALA A 565 -10.82 24.82 9.14
N ASN A 566 -11.97 24.91 8.45
CA ASN A 566 -13.14 25.64 8.96
C ASN A 566 -13.63 25.06 10.32
N ASN A 567 -13.75 25.93 11.32
CA ASN A 567 -14.16 25.58 12.68
C ASN A 567 -15.57 25.00 12.79
N ASP A 568 -16.53 25.46 11.97
CA ASP A 568 -17.91 24.98 12.01
C ASP A 568 -18.03 23.57 11.45
N ALA A 569 -17.34 23.29 10.34
CA ALA A 569 -17.23 21.94 9.78
C ALA A 569 -16.57 20.96 10.78
N VAL A 570 -15.48 21.37 11.44
CA VAL A 570 -14.82 20.58 12.50
C VAL A 570 -15.77 20.36 13.69
N ARG A 571 -16.48 21.40 14.15
CA ARG A 571 -17.45 21.30 15.25
C ARG A 571 -18.60 20.35 14.92
N GLN A 572 -19.12 20.41 13.69
CA GLN A 572 -20.20 19.55 13.21
C GLN A 572 -19.74 18.09 13.12
N LEU A 573 -18.55 17.80 12.58
CA LEU A 573 -17.98 16.45 12.58
C LEU A 573 -17.77 15.90 14.00
N LEU A 574 -17.21 16.71 14.91
CA LEU A 574 -17.01 16.31 16.32
C LEU A 574 -18.34 16.04 17.03
N HIS A 575 -19.38 16.83 16.75
CA HIS A 575 -20.72 16.58 17.26
C HIS A 575 -21.27 15.25 16.73
N ILE A 576 -21.24 15.02 15.41
CA ILE A 576 -21.72 13.78 14.77
C ILE A 576 -20.99 12.54 15.32
N ALA A 577 -19.68 12.62 15.52
CA ALA A 577 -18.87 11.53 16.08
C ALA A 577 -19.29 11.09 17.49
N VAL A 578 -20.00 11.94 18.24
CA VAL A 578 -20.56 11.63 19.57
C VAL A 578 -22.08 11.36 19.50
N SER A 579 -22.82 12.11 18.68
CA SER A 579 -24.29 12.12 18.69
C SER A 579 -24.95 11.04 17.84
N ASP A 580 -24.37 10.63 16.70
CA ASP A 580 -24.97 9.59 15.85
C ASP A 580 -24.97 8.24 16.57
N THR A 581 -25.93 7.37 16.23
CA THR A 581 -26.02 6.01 16.79
C THR A 581 -25.29 4.97 15.96
N SER A 582 -24.94 5.27 14.69
CA SER A 582 -24.22 4.36 13.80
C SER A 582 -22.70 4.46 13.96
N ASP A 583 -22.07 3.33 14.25
CA ASP A 583 -20.62 3.22 14.38
C ASP A 583 -19.85 3.52 13.07
N ASP A 584 -20.47 3.31 11.91
CA ASP A 584 -19.86 3.66 10.61
C ASP A 584 -19.85 5.17 10.37
N VAL A 585 -20.92 5.87 10.74
CA VAL A 585 -21.00 7.34 10.67
C VAL A 585 -20.02 7.97 11.67
N ARG A 586 -19.88 7.38 12.87
CA ARG A 586 -18.87 7.80 13.86
C ARG A 586 -17.44 7.63 13.34
N ARG A 587 -17.10 6.47 12.76
CA ARG A 587 -15.78 6.22 12.16
C ARG A 587 -15.49 7.19 11.03
N ALA A 588 -16.46 7.44 10.15
CA ALA A 588 -16.37 8.44 9.08
C ALA A 588 -16.08 9.83 9.65
N ALA A 589 -16.86 10.30 10.63
CA ALA A 589 -16.76 11.66 11.15
C ALA A 589 -15.38 11.98 11.72
N VAL A 590 -14.76 11.02 12.43
CA VAL A 590 -13.39 11.19 12.92
C VAL A 590 -12.36 11.10 11.78
N THR A 591 -12.52 10.17 10.84
CA THR A 591 -11.60 10.03 9.68
C THR A 591 -11.61 11.29 8.81
N SER A 592 -12.78 11.89 8.63
CA SER A 592 -13.02 13.12 7.87
C SER A 592 -12.27 14.35 8.40
N LEU A 593 -11.90 14.37 9.69
CA LEU A 593 -11.09 15.45 10.26
C LEU A 593 -9.73 15.60 9.54
N ALA A 594 -9.18 14.52 8.98
CA ALA A 594 -7.94 14.59 8.21
C ALA A 594 -8.09 15.42 6.93
N PHE A 595 -9.19 15.25 6.19
CA PHE A 595 -9.43 15.99 4.94
C PHE A 595 -9.68 17.48 5.19
N LEU A 596 -10.19 17.87 6.36
CA LEU A 596 -10.30 19.29 6.74
C LEU A 596 -8.94 19.89 7.18
N LEU A 597 -8.15 19.13 7.96
CA LEU A 597 -7.01 19.66 8.71
C LEU A 597 -5.63 19.34 8.13
N PHE A 598 -5.51 18.61 7.00
CA PHE A 598 -4.20 18.22 6.43
C PHE A 598 -3.27 19.38 6.11
N LYS A 599 -3.77 20.62 5.91
CA LYS A 599 -2.89 21.80 5.76
C LYS A 599 -2.09 22.13 7.03
N ASN A 600 -2.61 21.80 8.21
CA ASN A 600 -2.01 22.09 9.51
C ASN A 600 -1.83 20.78 10.33
N PRO A 601 -0.91 19.88 9.92
CA PRO A 601 -0.78 18.54 10.51
C PRO A 601 -0.42 18.55 12.01
N SER A 602 0.13 19.65 12.54
CA SER A 602 0.43 19.83 13.97
C SER A 602 -0.81 20.05 14.85
N GLN A 603 -1.97 20.40 14.27
CA GLN A 603 -3.22 20.56 15.02
C GLN A 603 -3.96 19.23 15.24
N VAL A 604 -3.82 18.29 14.29
CA VAL A 604 -4.59 17.03 14.28
C VAL A 604 -4.35 16.16 15.51
N PRO A 605 -3.11 15.92 15.99
CA PRO A 605 -2.87 15.19 17.24
C PRO A 605 -3.64 15.75 18.43
N ARG A 606 -3.72 17.08 18.56
CA ARG A 606 -4.39 17.75 19.69
C ARG A 606 -5.91 17.55 19.69
N VAL A 607 -6.53 17.58 18.51
CA VAL A 607 -7.98 17.34 18.36
C VAL A 607 -8.32 15.87 18.56
N VAL A 608 -7.47 14.98 18.02
CA VAL A 608 -7.74 13.54 17.96
C VAL A 608 -7.34 12.80 19.26
N GLN A 609 -6.46 13.37 20.09
CA GLN A 609 -6.02 12.74 21.35
C GLN A 609 -7.20 12.26 22.24
N LEU A 610 -8.19 13.11 22.50
CA LEU A 610 -9.37 12.73 23.30
C LEU A 610 -10.24 11.66 22.63
N LEU A 611 -10.27 11.62 21.29
CA LEU A 611 -11.00 10.60 20.52
C LEU A 611 -10.27 9.25 20.53
N SER A 612 -8.93 9.26 20.60
CA SER A 612 -8.11 8.05 20.69
C SER A 612 -8.32 7.27 22.00
N GLU A 613 -8.73 7.95 23.07
CA GLU A 613 -9.05 7.36 24.38
C GLU A 613 -10.53 6.93 24.52
N SER A 614 -11.35 7.13 23.48
CA SER A 614 -12.78 6.80 23.51
C SER A 614 -13.04 5.31 23.76
N TYR A 615 -14.06 4.98 24.55
CA TYR A 615 -14.46 3.58 24.79
C TYR A 615 -14.90 2.86 23.51
N ASN A 616 -15.41 3.58 22.51
CA ASN A 616 -15.93 3.00 21.27
C ASN A 616 -14.77 2.69 20.28
N PRO A 617 -14.57 1.42 19.88
CA PRO A 617 -13.45 1.05 18.99
C PRO A 617 -13.52 1.66 17.58
N HIS A 618 -14.71 2.00 17.06
CA HIS A 618 -14.86 2.61 15.74
C HIS A 618 -14.37 4.06 15.74
N VAL A 619 -14.60 4.79 16.84
CA VAL A 619 -14.04 6.13 17.08
C VAL A 619 -12.51 6.06 17.17
N ARG A 620 -11.95 5.08 17.91
CA ARG A 620 -10.50 4.85 17.98
C ARG A 620 -9.90 4.46 16.62
N CYS A 621 -10.57 3.62 15.85
CA CYS A 621 -10.15 3.28 14.48
C CYS A 621 -10.13 4.52 13.57
N GLY A 622 -11.18 5.34 13.61
CA GLY A 622 -11.23 6.60 12.86
C GLY A 622 -10.11 7.57 13.27
N ALA A 623 -9.79 7.63 14.56
CA ALA A 623 -8.67 8.40 15.09
C ALA A 623 -7.31 7.95 14.51
N THR A 624 -7.07 6.64 14.40
CA THR A 624 -5.82 6.14 13.78
C THR A 624 -5.69 6.58 12.32
N LEU A 625 -6.75 6.42 11.51
CA LEU A 625 -6.74 6.77 10.10
C LEU A 625 -6.63 8.29 9.90
N ALA A 626 -7.28 9.08 10.76
CA ALA A 626 -7.18 10.54 10.72
C ALA A 626 -5.73 11.03 10.94
N LEU A 627 -5.03 10.47 11.94
CA LEU A 627 -3.62 10.77 12.19
C LEU A 627 -2.73 10.30 11.01
N GLY A 628 -2.97 9.09 10.51
CA GLY A 628 -2.21 8.51 9.39
C GLY A 628 -2.29 9.34 8.11
N ILE A 629 -3.50 9.80 7.74
CA ILE A 629 -3.75 10.55 6.52
C ILE A 629 -3.27 12.00 6.64
N ALA A 630 -3.53 12.68 7.77
CA ALA A 630 -3.17 14.09 7.93
C ALA A 630 -1.67 14.30 8.20
N CYS A 631 -1.02 13.38 8.92
CA CYS A 631 0.42 13.45 9.24
C CYS A 631 1.28 12.61 8.28
N ALA A 632 0.72 12.17 7.14
CA ALA A 632 1.43 11.38 6.12
C ALA A 632 2.73 12.06 5.66
N GLY A 633 3.83 11.31 5.62
CA GLY A 633 5.15 11.80 5.20
C GLY A 633 5.80 12.85 6.11
N THR A 634 5.15 13.33 7.18
CA THR A 634 5.68 14.40 8.05
C THR A 634 6.67 13.92 9.11
N GLY A 635 6.60 12.65 9.53
CA GLY A 635 7.41 12.13 10.64
C GLY A 635 7.10 12.76 12.01
N LEU A 636 5.90 13.33 12.20
CA LEU A 636 5.57 14.06 13.44
C LEU A 636 5.54 13.13 14.68
N GLN A 637 6.40 13.41 15.65
CA GLN A 637 6.57 12.60 16.86
C GLN A 637 5.29 12.51 17.71
N ASP A 638 4.56 13.62 17.88
CA ASP A 638 3.27 13.66 18.61
C ASP A 638 2.25 12.63 18.09
N ALA A 639 2.23 12.40 16.77
CA ALA A 639 1.34 11.42 16.16
C ALA A 639 1.80 9.97 16.43
N ILE A 640 3.12 9.73 16.43
CA ILE A 640 3.71 8.42 16.74
C ILE A 640 3.41 8.03 18.19
N GLU A 641 3.52 8.99 19.13
CA GLU A 641 3.27 8.76 20.57
C GLU A 641 1.81 8.41 20.87
N ILE A 642 0.85 8.94 20.10
CA ILE A 642 -0.57 8.53 20.19
C ILE A 642 -0.80 7.16 19.54
N LEU A 643 -0.19 6.88 18.39
CA LEU A 643 -0.39 5.62 17.65
C LEU A 643 0.29 4.41 18.31
N GLU A 644 1.44 4.58 18.98
CA GLU A 644 2.19 3.48 19.60
C GLU A 644 1.37 2.69 20.65
N PRO A 645 0.62 3.31 21.59
CA PRO A 645 -0.34 2.62 22.45
C PRO A 645 -1.44 1.88 21.68
N MET A 646 -2.00 2.49 20.62
CA MET A 646 -3.13 1.92 19.87
C MET A 646 -2.77 0.62 19.13
N THR A 647 -1.49 0.43 18.78
CA THR A 647 -1.00 -0.88 18.28
C THR A 647 -1.10 -2.04 19.29
N LYS A 648 -1.46 -1.77 20.54
CA LYS A 648 -1.68 -2.75 21.62
C LYS A 648 -3.15 -2.79 22.08
N ASP A 649 -4.07 -2.16 21.35
CA ASP A 649 -5.51 -2.22 21.63
C ASP A 649 -6.02 -3.66 21.60
N SER A 650 -7.00 -4.00 22.44
CA SER A 650 -7.66 -5.30 22.42
C SER A 650 -8.35 -5.62 21.09
N THR A 651 -8.76 -4.59 20.34
CA THR A 651 -9.53 -4.69 19.10
C THR A 651 -8.61 -4.79 17.88
N ASP A 652 -8.81 -5.83 17.06
CA ASP A 652 -7.98 -6.17 15.91
C ASP A 652 -7.97 -5.10 14.81
N PHE A 653 -9.13 -4.57 14.43
CA PHE A 653 -9.24 -3.53 13.40
C PHE A 653 -8.65 -2.18 13.84
N VAL A 654 -8.63 -1.89 15.15
CA VAL A 654 -7.93 -0.71 15.70
C VAL A 654 -6.41 -0.90 15.58
N ARG A 655 -5.88 -2.11 15.85
CA ARG A 655 -4.47 -2.42 15.63
C ARG A 655 -4.10 -2.34 14.13
N GLN A 656 -4.96 -2.81 13.23
CA GLN A 656 -4.78 -2.66 11.78
C GLN A 656 -4.68 -1.18 11.38
N GLY A 657 -5.63 -0.34 11.82
CA GLY A 657 -5.61 1.10 11.56
C GLY A 657 -4.34 1.77 12.09
N ALA A 658 -3.91 1.41 13.31
CA ALA A 658 -2.69 1.93 13.91
C ALA A 658 -1.41 1.56 13.12
N TYR A 659 -1.29 0.32 12.61
CA TYR A 659 -0.16 -0.07 11.76
C TYR A 659 -0.17 0.67 10.42
N ILE A 660 -1.32 0.75 9.75
CA ILE A 660 -1.46 1.48 8.47
C ILE A 660 -1.08 2.95 8.66
N ALA A 661 -1.58 3.60 9.72
CA ALA A 661 -1.29 4.99 10.05
C ALA A 661 0.19 5.24 10.34
N LEU A 662 0.84 4.38 11.15
CA LEU A 662 2.29 4.46 11.39
C LEU A 662 3.09 4.27 10.08
N GLY A 663 2.63 3.41 9.17
CA GLY A 663 3.22 3.26 7.84
C GLY A 663 3.14 4.55 7.00
N MET A 664 2.01 5.26 7.03
CA MET A 664 1.80 6.52 6.33
C MET A 664 2.61 7.68 6.92
N VAL A 665 2.70 7.80 8.25
CA VAL A 665 3.48 8.88 8.91
C VAL A 665 4.99 8.71 8.66
N LEU A 666 5.47 7.46 8.55
CA LEU A 666 6.88 7.12 8.38
C LEU A 666 7.31 6.94 6.91
N VAL A 667 6.44 7.17 5.93
CA VAL A 667 6.81 7.08 4.50
C VAL A 667 7.94 8.05 4.18
N GLU A 668 8.94 7.57 3.44
CA GLU A 668 10.17 8.29 3.08
C GLU A 668 11.06 8.81 4.23
N GLN A 669 10.72 8.59 5.50
CA GLN A 669 11.55 9.07 6.61
C GLN A 669 12.85 8.26 6.75
N SER A 670 13.92 8.94 7.14
CA SER A 670 15.24 8.32 7.36
C SER A 670 15.44 7.96 8.84
N GLU A 671 16.24 6.92 9.11
CA GLU A 671 16.59 6.51 10.49
C GLU A 671 17.26 7.64 11.30
N ALA A 672 17.84 8.64 10.62
CA ALA A 672 18.44 9.82 11.23
C ALA A 672 17.45 10.95 11.54
N SER A 673 16.28 10.97 10.87
CA SER A 673 15.19 11.92 11.17
C SER A 673 14.31 11.44 12.32
N THR A 674 13.97 10.13 12.33
CA THR A 674 12.99 9.56 13.26
C THR A 674 13.52 8.26 13.89
N PRO A 675 13.99 8.27 15.15
CA PRO A 675 14.55 7.08 15.81
C PRO A 675 13.59 5.89 15.95
N SER A 676 12.26 6.12 16.04
CA SER A 676 11.26 5.04 16.15
C SER A 676 11.09 4.21 14.85
N PHE A 677 11.65 4.68 13.72
CA PHE A 677 11.53 4.00 12.41
C PHE A 677 12.02 2.54 12.43
N ALA A 678 13.23 2.32 12.97
CA ALA A 678 13.83 0.97 13.02
C ALA A 678 13.06 0.03 13.97
N ALA A 679 12.59 0.55 15.11
CA ALA A 679 11.76 -0.20 16.06
C ALA A 679 10.40 -0.59 15.43
N THR A 680 9.79 0.32 14.69
CA THR A 680 8.51 0.10 14.00
C THR A 680 8.64 -0.95 12.89
N ARG A 681 9.71 -0.92 12.08
CA ARG A 681 9.99 -1.99 11.09
C ARG A 681 10.15 -3.37 11.73
N ALA A 682 10.90 -3.47 12.83
CA ALA A 682 11.06 -4.73 13.57
C ALA A 682 9.72 -5.24 14.14
N LYS A 683 8.84 -4.33 14.58
CA LYS A 683 7.49 -4.63 15.06
C LYS A 683 6.61 -5.25 13.96
N TYR A 684 6.61 -4.68 12.75
CA TYR A 684 5.86 -5.27 11.63
C TYR A 684 6.36 -6.66 11.25
N ALA A 685 7.68 -6.85 11.15
CA ALA A 685 8.26 -8.16 10.88
C ALA A 685 7.89 -9.21 11.94
N LYS A 686 7.84 -8.81 13.23
CA LYS A 686 7.37 -9.67 14.31
C LYS A 686 5.89 -10.05 14.16
N VAL A 687 4.99 -9.08 13.94
CA VAL A 687 3.54 -9.31 13.82
C VAL A 687 3.21 -10.19 12.61
N ILE A 688 3.87 -9.95 11.47
CA ILE A 688 3.70 -10.77 10.26
C ILE A 688 4.18 -12.21 10.50
N GLY A 689 5.28 -12.40 11.23
CA GLY A 689 5.84 -13.73 11.54
C GLY A 689 5.11 -14.51 12.63
N ASP A 690 4.34 -13.84 13.50
CA ASP A 690 3.58 -14.52 14.56
C ASP A 690 2.31 -15.16 13.99
N LYS A 691 2.04 -16.40 14.40
CA LYS A 691 0.84 -17.16 14.02
C LYS A 691 -0.32 -16.98 14.99
N HIS A 692 -0.07 -16.38 16.16
CA HIS A 692 -1.07 -16.10 17.18
C HIS A 692 -1.70 -14.71 17.05
N GLU A 693 -1.18 -13.87 16.15
CA GLU A 693 -1.75 -12.56 15.82
C GLU A 693 -2.93 -12.66 14.85
N ASP A 694 -3.92 -11.78 15.02
CA ASP A 694 -5.15 -11.78 14.23
C ASP A 694 -4.87 -11.53 12.72
N PRO A 695 -5.56 -12.22 11.79
CA PRO A 695 -5.36 -12.04 10.35
C PRO A 695 -5.48 -10.59 9.87
N VAL A 696 -6.37 -9.84 10.50
CA VAL A 696 -6.68 -8.42 10.25
C VAL A 696 -5.51 -7.51 10.66
N ALA A 697 -4.90 -7.78 11.82
CA ALA A 697 -3.69 -7.10 12.28
C ALA A 697 -2.47 -7.41 11.39
N ARG A 698 -2.32 -8.68 10.96
CA ARG A 698 -1.27 -9.12 10.03
C ARG A 698 -1.42 -8.46 8.65
N PHE A 699 -2.64 -8.35 8.12
CA PHE A 699 -2.95 -7.59 6.90
C PHE A 699 -2.51 -6.13 7.03
N GLY A 700 -2.85 -5.46 8.15
CA GLY A 700 -2.43 -4.08 8.42
C GLY A 700 -0.91 -3.90 8.44
N ALA A 701 -0.17 -4.82 9.06
CA ALA A 701 1.29 -4.79 9.10
C ALA A 701 1.92 -4.99 7.71
N SER A 702 1.38 -5.87 6.87
CA SER A 702 1.83 -6.04 5.47
C SER A 702 1.61 -4.79 4.62
N LEU A 703 0.42 -4.17 4.70
CA LEU A 703 0.14 -2.91 4.01
C LEU A 703 1.05 -1.77 4.52
N ALA A 704 1.29 -1.70 5.83
CA ALA A 704 2.16 -0.69 6.42
C ALA A 704 3.63 -0.81 5.96
N GLN A 705 4.16 -2.03 5.80
CA GLN A 705 5.44 -2.24 5.13
C GLN A 705 5.41 -1.77 3.68
N GLY A 706 4.31 -2.07 2.96
CA GLY A 706 4.09 -1.63 1.60
C GLY A 706 4.14 -0.11 1.42
N PHE A 707 3.56 0.65 2.36
CA PHE A 707 3.62 2.11 2.36
C PHE A 707 5.03 2.65 2.65
N ILE A 708 5.77 2.12 3.63
CA ILE A 708 7.13 2.63 3.94
C ILE A 708 8.11 2.38 2.78
N ASP A 709 8.00 1.24 2.11
CA ASP A 709 8.85 0.86 0.98
C ASP A 709 8.28 1.29 -0.39
N ALA A 710 7.25 2.14 -0.43
CA ALA A 710 6.51 2.50 -1.64
C ALA A 710 7.39 3.11 -2.74
N GLY A 711 7.09 2.79 -4.00
CA GLY A 711 7.77 3.33 -5.19
C GLY A 711 9.30 3.17 -5.17
N GLY A 712 9.80 2.07 -4.60
CA GLY A 712 11.24 1.85 -4.40
C GLY A 712 11.89 2.80 -3.38
N ARG A 713 11.11 3.33 -2.42
CA ARG A 713 11.47 4.36 -1.41
C ARG A 713 11.64 5.77 -2.00
N ASN A 714 10.91 6.11 -3.06
CA ASN A 714 10.99 7.39 -3.79
C ASN A 714 9.64 8.10 -3.99
N VAL A 715 8.56 7.61 -3.39
CA VAL A 715 7.24 8.27 -3.40
C VAL A 715 6.81 8.54 -1.97
N THR A 716 6.24 9.72 -1.74
CA THR A 716 5.56 10.07 -0.50
C THR A 716 4.05 10.01 -0.67
N ILE A 717 3.33 10.04 0.45
CA ILE A 717 1.88 10.25 0.48
C ILE A 717 1.67 11.71 0.90
N SER A 718 1.17 12.55 0.00
CA SER A 718 0.89 13.95 0.27
C SER A 718 -0.46 14.37 -0.32
N LEU A 719 -1.31 14.97 0.50
CA LEU A 719 -2.57 15.61 0.07
C LEU A 719 -2.34 17.03 -0.50
N GLN A 720 -1.11 17.54 -0.39
CA GLN A 720 -0.66 18.79 -1.01
C GLN A 720 0.23 18.51 -2.22
N SER A 721 0.12 19.34 -3.26
CA SER A 721 1.15 19.46 -4.30
C SER A 721 2.42 20.11 -3.72
N GLN A 722 3.55 20.01 -4.42
CA GLN A 722 4.75 20.80 -4.10
C GLN A 722 4.49 22.32 -4.27
N ALA A 723 3.43 22.70 -4.99
CA ALA A 723 2.96 24.07 -5.12
C ALA A 723 2.11 24.56 -3.93
N GLY A 724 1.84 23.73 -2.92
CA GLY A 724 1.02 24.10 -1.75
C GLY A 724 -0.49 24.17 -2.04
N SER A 725 -0.93 23.74 -3.23
CA SER A 725 -2.34 23.54 -3.55
C SER A 725 -2.83 22.17 -3.09
N ALA A 726 -4.15 21.98 -3.01
CA ALA A 726 -4.74 20.68 -2.70
C ALA A 726 -4.60 19.73 -3.91
N ASN A 727 -4.01 18.55 -3.73
CA ASN A 727 -3.90 17.56 -4.79
C ASN A 727 -5.20 16.73 -4.87
N THR A 728 -6.00 16.99 -5.90
CA THR A 728 -7.29 16.34 -6.17
C THR A 728 -7.17 14.81 -6.22
N SER A 729 -6.21 14.30 -7.00
CA SER A 729 -5.95 12.87 -7.17
C SER A 729 -5.58 12.19 -5.86
N ALA A 730 -4.77 12.85 -5.02
CA ALA A 730 -4.36 12.31 -3.73
C ALA A 730 -5.51 12.28 -2.73
N ILE A 731 -6.30 13.35 -2.62
CA ILE A 731 -7.43 13.44 -1.68
C ILE A 731 -8.52 12.43 -2.05
N VAL A 732 -8.89 12.36 -3.34
CA VAL A 732 -9.86 11.37 -3.86
C VAL A 732 -9.33 9.94 -3.68
N GLY A 733 -8.05 9.70 -3.99
CA GLY A 733 -7.40 8.41 -3.78
C GLY A 733 -7.43 7.92 -2.33
N MET A 734 -7.16 8.82 -1.38
CA MET A 734 -7.23 8.50 0.05
C MET A 734 -8.67 8.36 0.57
N ALA A 735 -9.63 9.11 0.02
CA ALA A 735 -11.05 8.95 0.34
C ALA A 735 -11.59 7.59 -0.14
N LEU A 736 -11.20 7.13 -1.34
CA LEU A 736 -11.49 5.79 -1.85
C LEU A 736 -10.76 4.71 -1.05
N PHE A 737 -9.48 4.92 -0.70
CA PHE A 737 -8.73 3.99 0.16
C PHE A 737 -9.47 3.75 1.48
N CYS A 738 -10.03 4.78 2.13
CA CYS A 738 -10.79 4.63 3.38
C CYS A 738 -11.99 3.66 3.28
N GLN A 739 -12.46 3.34 2.07
CA GLN A 739 -13.55 2.39 1.82
C GLN A 739 -13.11 0.92 1.77
N PHE A 740 -11.80 0.61 1.90
CA PHE A 740 -11.28 -0.76 1.74
C PHE A 740 -11.95 -1.80 2.65
N TRP A 741 -12.49 -1.36 3.80
CA TRP A 741 -13.23 -2.19 4.77
C TRP A 741 -14.43 -2.92 4.17
N TYR A 742 -15.13 -2.25 3.23
CA TYR A 742 -16.30 -2.82 2.56
C TYR A 742 -15.91 -3.46 1.22
N TRP A 743 -14.87 -2.93 0.57
CA TRP A 743 -14.41 -3.42 -0.73
C TRP A 743 -12.88 -3.34 -0.87
N TYR A 744 -12.20 -4.45 -0.58
CA TYR A 744 -10.74 -4.55 -0.64
C TYR A 744 -10.09 -4.02 -1.93
N PRO A 745 -10.65 -4.19 -3.15
CA PRO A 745 -10.06 -3.62 -4.37
C PRO A 745 -9.91 -2.09 -4.36
N LEU A 746 -10.69 -1.34 -3.57
CA LEU A 746 -10.52 0.12 -3.46
C LEU A 746 -9.20 0.51 -2.79
N ALA A 747 -8.52 -0.42 -2.12
CA ALA A 747 -7.17 -0.18 -1.59
C ALA A 747 -6.15 0.16 -2.70
N HIS A 748 -6.36 -0.28 -3.95
CA HIS A 748 -5.47 0.08 -5.07
C HIS A 748 -5.46 1.59 -5.35
N CYS A 749 -6.55 2.32 -5.06
CA CYS A 749 -6.65 3.77 -5.23
C CYS A 749 -5.68 4.59 -4.35
N ALA A 750 -5.06 4.01 -3.32
CA ALA A 750 -3.99 4.67 -2.58
C ALA A 750 -2.81 5.10 -3.48
N CYS A 751 -2.60 4.42 -4.63
CA CYS A 751 -1.56 4.80 -5.58
C CYS A 751 -1.77 6.18 -6.21
N LEU A 752 -2.98 6.74 -6.16
CA LEU A 752 -3.28 8.10 -6.62
C LEU A 752 -2.69 9.17 -5.70
N ALA A 753 -2.43 8.84 -4.43
CA ALA A 753 -1.79 9.71 -3.46
C ALA A 753 -0.25 9.60 -3.44
N PHE A 754 0.33 8.66 -4.19
CA PHE A 754 1.78 8.51 -4.30
C PHE A 754 2.36 9.58 -5.22
N THR A 755 3.04 10.56 -4.62
CA THR A 755 3.75 11.63 -5.33
C THR A 755 5.25 11.37 -5.27
N PRO A 756 5.95 11.22 -6.41
CA PRO A 756 7.40 11.04 -6.45
C PRO A 756 8.16 12.26 -5.91
N THR A 757 9.14 12.03 -5.03
CA THR A 757 9.92 13.12 -4.41
C THR A 757 11.33 13.17 -5.01
N GLY A 758 11.43 13.73 -6.21
CA GLY A 758 12.68 13.87 -6.95
C GLY A 758 12.88 15.28 -7.47
N ILE A 759 14.14 15.64 -7.75
CA ILE A 759 14.48 16.79 -8.59
C ILE A 759 14.81 16.29 -9.98
N ILE A 760 14.02 16.74 -10.97
CA ILE A 760 14.18 16.41 -12.39
C ILE A 760 14.53 17.70 -13.14
N GLY A 761 15.81 17.92 -13.40
CA GLY A 761 16.28 19.06 -14.19
C GLY A 761 16.19 18.78 -15.70
N LEU A 762 15.58 19.71 -16.45
CA LEU A 762 15.46 19.67 -17.91
C LEU A 762 16.03 20.94 -18.56
N ASN A 763 16.49 20.84 -19.82
CA ASN A 763 16.81 22.00 -20.66
C ASN A 763 15.57 22.50 -21.45
N GLY A 764 15.74 23.56 -22.25
CA GLY A 764 14.68 24.12 -23.12
C GLY A 764 14.17 23.19 -24.25
N ASP A 765 14.83 22.06 -24.46
CA ASP A 765 14.42 20.99 -25.38
C ASP A 765 13.82 19.78 -24.67
N LEU A 766 13.48 19.93 -23.38
CA LEU A 766 12.87 18.88 -22.54
C LEU A 766 13.74 17.62 -22.37
N LYS A 767 15.05 17.74 -22.59
CA LYS A 767 16.03 16.68 -22.32
C LYS A 767 16.66 16.89 -20.94
N ALA A 768 16.99 15.79 -20.27
CA ALA A 768 17.65 15.82 -18.96
C ALA A 768 19.19 15.87 -19.12
N PRO A 769 19.86 17.01 -18.81
CA PRO A 769 21.32 17.07 -18.81
C PRO A 769 21.93 16.39 -17.58
N VAL A 770 23.17 15.93 -17.70
CA VAL A 770 23.98 15.46 -16.56
C VAL A 770 24.57 16.66 -15.81
N PHE A 771 24.19 16.84 -14.55
CA PHE A 771 24.79 17.82 -13.64
C PHE A 771 24.60 17.40 -12.16
N ASP A 772 25.39 17.99 -11.26
CA ASP A 772 25.29 17.81 -9.81
C ASP A 772 24.76 19.07 -9.10
N PHE A 773 23.90 18.89 -8.10
CA PHE A 773 23.53 19.91 -7.12
C PHE A 773 24.09 19.60 -5.72
N VAL A 774 24.12 20.60 -4.82
CA VAL A 774 24.73 20.46 -3.48
C VAL A 774 23.65 20.39 -2.41
N SER A 775 23.74 19.37 -1.54
CA SER A 775 23.01 19.29 -0.28
C SER A 775 23.90 19.80 0.86
N ASN A 776 23.42 20.79 1.62
CA ASN A 776 24.11 21.42 2.75
C ASN A 776 23.73 20.74 4.09
N ALA A 777 23.72 19.42 4.10
CA ALA A 777 23.29 18.60 5.21
C ALA A 777 24.18 17.35 5.36
N LYS A 778 23.98 16.58 6.44
CA LYS A 778 24.70 15.32 6.65
C LYS A 778 24.15 14.23 5.71
N PRO A 779 25.00 13.44 5.04
CA PRO A 779 24.56 12.32 4.19
C PRO A 779 23.57 11.37 4.89
N SER A 780 23.71 11.11 6.20
CA SER A 780 22.75 10.30 6.96
C SER A 780 21.30 10.82 6.92
N GLN A 781 21.07 12.13 6.73
CA GLN A 781 19.70 12.69 6.60
C GLN A 781 19.09 12.46 5.20
N PHE A 782 19.95 12.31 4.18
CA PHE A 782 19.60 12.06 2.78
C PHE A 782 19.74 10.57 2.38
N ALA A 783 20.14 9.72 3.32
CA ALA A 783 20.30 8.30 3.10
C ALA A 783 18.94 7.59 2.97
N TYR A 784 18.89 6.57 2.10
CA TYR A 784 17.82 5.59 2.14
C TYR A 784 17.91 4.76 3.43
N PRO A 785 16.77 4.28 3.96
CA PRO A 785 16.76 3.23 4.97
C PRO A 785 17.68 2.07 4.60
N SER A 786 18.28 1.43 5.60
CA SER A 786 19.14 0.27 5.38
C SER A 786 18.39 -0.86 4.62
N VAL A 787 19.09 -1.57 3.73
CA VAL A 787 18.57 -2.77 3.08
C VAL A 787 18.62 -3.91 4.09
N THR A 788 17.59 -4.75 4.15
CA THR A 788 17.57 -5.85 5.10
C THR A 788 18.66 -6.86 4.74
N THR A 789 19.62 -7.06 5.64
CA THR A 789 20.66 -8.06 5.39
C THR A 789 20.03 -9.45 5.53
N PRO A 790 20.27 -10.40 4.60
CA PRO A 790 19.84 -11.77 4.79
C PRO A 790 20.44 -12.30 6.10
N PRO A 791 19.67 -13.08 6.88
CA PRO A 791 20.12 -13.53 8.20
C PRO A 791 21.45 -14.27 8.07
N LYS A 792 22.54 -13.63 8.51
CA LYS A 792 23.88 -14.24 8.59
C LYS A 792 23.75 -15.50 9.41
N LYS A 793 23.76 -16.67 8.74
CA LYS A 793 23.40 -18.00 9.27
C LYS A 793 23.61 -18.15 10.78
N GLU A 794 22.62 -17.73 11.58
CA GLU A 794 22.63 -17.98 13.03
C GLU A 794 22.56 -19.48 13.30
N THR A 795 22.07 -20.26 12.33
CA THR A 795 22.19 -21.71 12.30
C THR A 795 23.63 -22.18 12.45
N VAL A 796 24.63 -21.51 11.87
CA VAL A 796 26.05 -21.89 12.07
C VAL A 796 26.50 -21.60 13.51
N ALA A 797 26.09 -20.49 14.10
CA ALA A 797 26.41 -20.17 15.50
C ALA A 797 25.70 -21.13 16.48
N LYS A 798 24.39 -21.34 16.32
CA LYS A 798 23.57 -22.22 17.16
C LYS A 798 23.97 -23.69 17.01
N VAL A 799 24.31 -24.15 15.79
CA VAL A 799 24.86 -25.49 15.57
C VAL A 799 26.27 -25.60 16.17
N ALA A 800 27.15 -24.60 16.03
CA ALA A 800 28.45 -24.63 16.68
C ALA A 800 28.33 -24.70 18.21
N THR A 801 27.45 -23.90 18.83
CA THR A 801 27.19 -23.96 20.28
C THR A 801 26.58 -25.30 20.71
N ALA A 802 25.64 -25.84 19.93
CA ALA A 802 25.06 -27.16 20.19
C ALA A 802 26.14 -28.26 20.12
N VAL A 803 26.93 -28.30 19.04
CA VAL A 803 28.03 -29.26 18.80
C VAL A 803 29.10 -29.15 19.89
N LEU A 804 29.47 -27.94 20.31
CA LEU A 804 30.40 -27.74 21.43
C LEU A 804 29.81 -28.29 22.74
N SER A 805 28.53 -28.04 23.03
CA SER A 805 27.87 -28.55 24.23
C SER A 805 27.73 -30.09 24.25
N THR A 806 27.45 -30.71 23.11
CA THR A 806 27.35 -32.18 22.99
C THR A 806 28.72 -32.81 23.05
N THR A 807 29.74 -32.22 22.40
CA THR A 807 31.12 -32.73 22.43
C THR A 807 31.71 -32.63 23.84
N ALA A 808 31.45 -31.53 24.57
CA ALA A 808 31.82 -31.39 25.97
C ALA A 808 31.11 -32.41 26.86
N LYS A 809 29.80 -32.63 26.68
CA LYS A 809 29.05 -33.67 27.41
C LYS A 809 29.53 -35.09 27.10
N VAL A 810 29.89 -35.40 25.85
CA VAL A 810 30.44 -36.71 25.47
C VAL A 810 31.80 -36.92 26.12
N LYS A 811 32.75 -35.99 25.99
CA LYS A 811 34.06 -36.09 26.68
C LYS A 811 33.92 -36.19 28.19
N ALA A 812 33.00 -35.45 28.82
CA ALA A 812 32.73 -35.56 30.25
C ALA A 812 32.12 -36.92 30.65
N ARG A 813 31.32 -37.54 29.76
CA ARG A 813 30.72 -38.86 29.97
C ARG A 813 31.73 -39.99 29.74
N GLU A 814 32.62 -39.86 28.75
CA GLU A 814 33.76 -40.75 28.54
C GLU A 814 34.74 -40.68 29.71
N LYS A 815 35.10 -39.48 30.18
CA LYS A 815 35.95 -39.31 31.36
C LYS A 815 35.32 -39.87 32.64
N LYS A 816 33.99 -39.80 32.79
CA LYS A 816 33.26 -40.50 33.87
C LYS A 816 33.18 -42.02 33.66
N LYS A 817 33.19 -42.52 32.42
CA LYS A 817 33.18 -43.96 32.12
C LYS A 817 34.55 -44.58 32.39
N ALA A 818 35.63 -43.94 31.94
CA ALA A 818 37.01 -44.32 32.23
C ALA A 818 37.37 -44.20 33.74
N ALA A 819 36.65 -43.37 34.50
CA ALA A 819 36.78 -43.31 35.97
C ALA A 819 35.91 -44.35 36.72
N ALA A 820 35.01 -45.06 36.02
CA ALA A 820 34.13 -46.09 36.59
C ALA A 820 34.57 -47.52 36.19
N GLU A 821 35.10 -47.66 34.99
CA GLU A 821 35.84 -48.84 34.52
C GLU A 821 37.29 -48.69 35.02
N GLY A 822 37.55 -49.15 36.24
CA GLY A 822 38.81 -48.94 36.96
C GLY A 822 39.99 -49.71 36.37
N ASP A 823 40.49 -49.26 35.22
CA ASP A 823 41.66 -49.80 34.54
C ASP A 823 42.79 -48.77 34.56
N ALA A 824 43.85 -49.07 35.30
CA ALA A 824 45.02 -48.22 35.43
C ALA A 824 46.21 -48.90 34.75
N MET A 825 46.61 -48.38 33.58
CA MET A 825 47.94 -48.62 33.02
C MET A 825 48.47 -47.36 32.34
N ASP A 826 49.70 -47.00 32.71
CA ASP A 826 50.43 -45.82 32.27
C ASP A 826 50.89 -45.89 30.81
N LEU A 827 51.02 -44.72 30.19
CA LEU A 827 52.18 -44.37 29.38
C LEU A 827 52.38 -42.84 29.41
N ASP A 828 53.50 -42.42 30.00
CA ASP A 828 54.22 -41.16 29.75
C ASP A 828 54.07 -40.66 28.29
N LYS A 829 53.97 -39.38 27.93
CA LYS A 829 54.33 -38.09 28.59
C LYS A 829 53.61 -36.93 27.82
N ASP A 830 53.78 -35.62 28.03
CA ASP A 830 54.80 -34.79 28.72
C ASP A 830 54.22 -33.37 29.09
N ALA A 831 55.11 -32.44 29.46
CA ALA A 831 54.97 -30.97 29.57
C ALA A 831 54.39 -30.35 30.87
N GLU A 832 55.35 -29.93 31.70
CA GLU A 832 55.35 -28.85 32.74
C GLU A 832 54.37 -27.69 32.43
N GLY A 833 53.67 -27.01 33.35
CA GLY A 833 53.97 -26.46 34.69
C GLY A 833 53.32 -25.05 34.73
N ASP A 834 52.98 -24.36 35.83
CA ASP A 834 53.16 -24.57 37.28
C ASP A 834 52.16 -23.69 38.08
N ALA A 835 52.02 -23.95 39.38
CA ALA A 835 51.57 -23.10 40.51
C ALA A 835 50.18 -22.38 40.54
N ASP A 836 49.34 -22.84 41.48
CA ASP A 836 48.69 -22.12 42.61
C ASP A 836 47.75 -20.90 42.42
N VAL A 837 46.58 -20.96 43.10
CA VAL A 837 46.34 -20.28 44.41
C VAL A 837 45.01 -20.78 45.04
N GLU A 838 44.96 -20.81 46.37
CA GLU A 838 43.88 -21.37 47.20
C GLU A 838 42.63 -20.48 47.38
N MET A 839 41.64 -20.98 48.13
CA MET A 839 40.35 -20.36 48.43
C MET A 839 40.38 -19.37 49.62
N LYS A 840 39.42 -18.42 49.61
CA LYS A 840 38.52 -17.93 50.71
C LYS A 840 38.59 -16.45 51.15
N ALA A 841 37.35 -15.94 51.27
CA ALA A 841 36.77 -15.05 52.30
C ALA A 841 36.88 -13.51 52.18
N GLU A 842 35.69 -12.90 52.00
CA GLU A 842 35.08 -11.73 52.71
C GLU A 842 35.97 -10.51 53.01
N GLU A 843 35.62 -9.27 52.61
CA GLU A 843 34.50 -8.47 53.14
C GLU A 843 33.96 -7.40 52.14
N ASN A 844 32.82 -6.79 52.48
CA ASN A 844 32.20 -5.64 51.78
C ASN A 844 32.97 -4.32 52.02
N ASP A 845 33.10 -3.46 50.99
CA ASP A 845 32.32 -2.20 50.96
C ASP A 845 32.47 -1.38 49.63
N LYS A 846 31.36 -0.72 49.25
CA LYS A 846 31.24 0.52 48.43
C LYS A 846 31.58 0.55 46.93
N GLU A 847 30.49 0.66 46.16
CA GLU A 847 30.26 1.40 44.91
C GLU A 847 31.45 2.08 44.19
N ALA A 848 31.72 1.64 42.95
CA ALA A 848 32.34 2.47 41.92
C ALA A 848 31.88 2.04 40.50
N VAL A 849 31.02 2.88 39.89
CA VAL A 849 30.86 3.17 38.45
C VAL A 849 30.81 1.99 37.46
N GLU A 850 29.66 1.83 36.79
CA GLU A 850 29.56 1.04 35.55
C GLU A 850 30.49 1.58 34.45
N GLU A 851 31.42 0.77 33.96
CA GLU A 851 32.09 1.04 32.70
C GLU A 851 31.10 0.87 31.53
N THR A 852 30.47 1.98 31.15
CA THR A 852 29.71 2.09 29.90
C THR A 852 30.56 1.58 28.73
N LYS A 853 30.09 0.51 28.07
CA LYS A 853 30.66 0.05 26.79
C LYS A 853 30.65 1.20 25.80
N VAL A 854 31.84 1.71 25.48
CA VAL A 854 32.04 2.77 24.49
C VAL A 854 31.52 2.26 23.14
N ALA A 855 30.41 2.81 22.67
CA ALA A 855 29.92 2.58 21.32
C ALA A 855 31.01 3.00 20.31
N PRO A 856 31.18 2.27 19.20
CA PRO A 856 32.19 2.62 18.20
C PRO A 856 31.91 4.03 17.68
N LYS A 857 32.89 4.94 17.82
CA LYS A 857 32.79 6.31 17.31
C LYS A 857 32.49 6.25 15.81
N LYS A 858 31.28 6.66 15.41
CA LYS A 858 30.96 6.95 14.01
C LYS A 858 32.01 7.92 13.47
N GLN A 859 32.54 7.65 12.28
CA GLN A 859 33.42 8.59 11.59
C GLN A 859 32.67 9.92 11.40
N ALA A 860 33.40 11.04 11.43
CA ALA A 860 32.81 12.35 11.23
C ALA A 860 32.33 12.47 9.76
N GLU A 861 31.01 12.42 9.57
CA GLU A 861 30.40 12.58 8.25
C GLU A 861 30.69 13.98 7.67
N PRO A 862 30.89 14.11 6.34
CA PRO A 862 31.04 15.41 5.70
C PRO A 862 29.75 16.24 5.85
N SER A 863 29.90 17.56 5.92
CA SER A 863 28.77 18.49 6.14
C SER A 863 28.03 18.90 4.86
N PHE A 864 28.49 18.42 3.71
CA PHE A 864 27.87 18.63 2.41
C PHE A 864 28.00 17.39 1.54
N GLU A 865 27.05 17.17 0.64
CA GLU A 865 27.03 16.07 -0.33
C GLU A 865 26.69 16.61 -1.72
N LYS A 866 27.34 16.11 -2.77
CA LYS A 866 26.92 16.34 -4.16
C LYS A 866 25.96 15.24 -4.59
N LYS A 867 24.86 15.61 -5.23
CA LYS A 867 23.85 14.68 -5.76
C LYS A 867 23.66 14.94 -7.26
N PRO A 868 23.61 13.89 -8.11
CA PRO A 868 23.32 14.07 -9.53
C PRO A 868 21.86 14.44 -9.78
N ASN A 869 21.56 14.95 -10.97
CA ASN A 869 20.20 15.06 -11.51
C ASN A 869 19.44 13.71 -11.39
N LEU A 870 18.11 13.75 -11.28
CA LEU A 870 17.25 12.59 -10.96
C LEU A 870 17.51 11.97 -9.57
N SER A 871 18.02 12.73 -8.60
CA SER A 871 18.13 12.28 -7.20
C SER A 871 16.84 12.53 -6.41
N ARG A 872 16.53 11.61 -5.50
CA ARG A 872 15.45 11.74 -4.52
C ARG A 872 15.72 12.89 -3.54
N VAL A 873 14.67 13.68 -3.26
CA VAL A 873 14.66 14.80 -2.33
C VAL A 873 13.26 14.94 -1.73
N THR A 874 13.12 14.75 -0.42
CA THR A 874 11.85 14.94 0.29
C THR A 874 11.56 16.43 0.58
N PRO A 875 10.30 16.82 0.87
CA PRO A 875 9.97 18.21 1.21
C PRO A 875 10.77 18.78 2.40
N ALA A 876 11.05 17.95 3.41
CA ALA A 876 11.88 18.35 4.55
C ALA A 876 13.37 18.55 4.20
N GLN A 877 13.83 18.01 3.07
CA GLN A 877 15.20 18.09 2.57
C GLN A 877 15.41 19.29 1.62
N LEU A 878 14.37 19.77 0.92
CA LEU A 878 14.44 20.91 -0.01
C LEU A 878 15.16 22.15 0.56
N PRO A 879 14.93 22.60 1.81
CA PRO A 879 15.56 23.81 2.34
C PRO A 879 17.09 23.74 2.45
N TYR A 880 17.68 22.56 2.37
CA TYR A 880 19.13 22.34 2.46
C TYR A 880 19.83 22.34 1.09
N ILE A 881 19.08 22.37 -0.02
CA ILE A 881 19.64 22.28 -1.37
C ILE A 881 20.05 23.65 -1.89
N SER A 882 21.22 23.69 -2.53
CA SER A 882 21.71 24.85 -3.25
C SER A 882 22.32 24.48 -4.60
N PHE A 883 22.09 25.34 -5.59
CA PHE A 883 22.75 25.31 -6.89
C PHE A 883 23.91 26.31 -6.83
N PRO A 884 25.18 25.87 -6.93
CA PRO A 884 26.33 26.79 -6.97
C PRO A 884 26.24 27.74 -8.18
N ARG A 885 26.58 29.02 -7.99
CA ARG A 885 26.60 30.02 -9.09
C ARG A 885 27.61 29.69 -10.20
N ASP A 886 28.57 28.82 -9.93
CA ASP A 886 29.56 28.35 -10.90
C ASP A 886 29.08 27.14 -11.74
N CYS A 887 27.85 26.65 -11.51
CA CYS A 887 27.28 25.54 -12.27
C CYS A 887 26.76 26.00 -13.64
N ARG A 888 26.96 25.20 -14.69
CA ARG A 888 26.52 25.50 -16.07
C ARG A 888 25.00 25.69 -16.17
N TYR A 889 24.24 24.90 -15.40
CA TYR A 889 22.79 24.91 -15.41
C TYR A 889 22.23 25.56 -14.13
N GLN A 890 21.39 26.58 -14.28
CA GLN A 890 20.75 27.28 -13.16
C GLN A 890 19.22 27.22 -13.30
N PRO A 891 18.47 26.84 -12.25
CA PRO A 891 17.02 26.73 -12.33
C PRO A 891 16.35 28.09 -12.50
N VAL A 892 15.33 28.12 -13.36
CA VAL A 892 14.49 29.29 -13.66
C VAL A 892 13.64 29.70 -12.45
N ARG A 893 13.19 28.71 -11.66
CA ARG A 893 12.48 28.89 -10.38
C ARG A 893 13.45 28.77 -9.20
N SER A 894 13.21 29.51 -8.12
CA SER A 894 13.91 29.30 -6.85
C SER A 894 13.52 27.96 -6.21
N VAL A 895 14.51 27.22 -5.69
CA VAL A 895 14.32 25.88 -5.09
C VAL A 895 14.37 25.92 -3.55
N SER A 896 15.04 26.92 -2.96
CA SER A 896 15.11 27.14 -1.51
C SER A 896 15.22 28.64 -1.21
N THR A 897 14.56 29.11 -0.15
CA THR A 897 14.63 30.50 0.34
C THR A 897 15.87 30.80 1.17
N LYS A 898 16.56 29.79 1.70
CA LYS A 898 17.69 30.03 2.62
C LYS A 898 18.92 30.52 1.86
N PRO A 899 19.38 31.77 2.07
CA PRO A 899 20.61 32.23 1.44
C PRO A 899 21.81 31.41 1.96
N ALA A 900 22.75 31.11 1.07
CA ALA A 900 23.95 30.32 1.40
C ALA A 900 24.96 31.03 2.33
N SER A 901 24.61 32.19 2.89
CA SER A 901 25.44 32.99 3.79
C SER A 901 25.01 32.84 5.25
N LYS A 902 25.98 32.74 6.16
CA LYS A 902 25.75 32.71 7.60
C LYS A 902 25.19 34.05 8.10
N SER A 903 23.87 34.15 8.19
CA SER A 903 23.19 35.22 8.92
C SER A 903 22.07 34.62 9.78
N ILE A 904 22.38 34.35 11.05
CA ILE A 904 21.36 34.02 12.05
C ILE A 904 20.87 35.34 12.63
N LEU A 905 19.84 35.92 12.00
CA LEU A 905 19.06 37.04 12.51
C LEU A 905 17.57 36.73 12.32
N HIS A 906 16.76 37.14 13.29
CA HIS A 906 15.39 36.63 13.44
C HIS A 906 14.43 37.11 12.35
N SER A 907 13.91 36.17 11.56
CA SER A 907 12.62 36.29 10.85
C SER A 907 11.78 35.03 11.10
N ALA A 908 11.23 34.92 12.31
CA ALA A 908 10.24 33.90 12.64
C ALA A 908 8.88 34.31 12.07
N GLY A 909 8.62 33.99 10.79
CA GLY A 909 7.31 34.19 10.16
C GLY A 909 7.32 34.25 8.62
N THR A 910 6.31 33.62 8.03
CA THR A 910 5.78 33.82 6.65
C THR A 910 6.59 33.40 5.41
N ASP A 911 7.78 32.79 5.50
CA ASP A 911 8.41 32.12 4.33
C ASP A 911 8.19 30.59 4.35
N LYS A 912 6.92 30.14 4.39
CA LYS A 912 6.61 28.70 4.53
C LYS A 912 6.80 27.87 3.26
N PHE A 913 6.63 28.44 2.06
CA PHE A 913 6.47 27.66 0.82
C PHE A 913 7.27 28.12 -0.42
N ALA A 914 8.15 29.12 -0.33
CA ALA A 914 8.86 29.66 -1.50
C ALA A 914 10.04 28.78 -2.01
N GLY A 915 9.76 27.53 -2.39
CA GLY A 915 10.71 26.62 -3.03
C GLY A 915 10.18 25.18 -3.11
N GLY A 916 9.70 24.77 -4.29
CA GLY A 916 9.22 23.41 -4.56
C GLY A 916 10.23 22.55 -5.33
N GLY A 917 10.20 21.23 -5.07
CA GLY A 917 10.92 20.21 -5.86
C GLY A 917 10.23 19.88 -7.18
N GLY A 918 10.40 18.64 -7.67
CA GLY A 918 9.75 18.17 -8.90
C GLY A 918 10.54 18.50 -10.17
N ILE A 919 9.81 18.77 -11.26
CA ILE A 919 10.38 19.11 -12.57
C ILE A 919 10.82 20.58 -12.58
N LEU A 920 12.08 20.82 -12.92
CA LEU A 920 12.70 22.14 -12.98
C LEU A 920 13.30 22.40 -14.36
N ILE A 921 12.87 23.49 -15.00
CA ILE A 921 13.51 24.01 -16.21
C ILE A 921 14.79 24.77 -15.82
N LEU A 922 15.88 24.43 -16.50
CA LEU A 922 17.21 24.98 -16.29
C LEU A 922 17.62 25.89 -17.44
N THR A 923 18.19 27.05 -17.11
CA THR A 923 18.90 27.90 -18.05
C THR A 923 20.33 27.40 -18.20
N ASP A 924 20.77 27.14 -19.43
CA ASP A 924 22.19 26.88 -19.74
C ASP A 924 22.93 28.22 -19.89
N GLN A 925 23.94 28.46 -19.06
CA GLN A 925 24.79 29.66 -19.16
C GLN A 925 25.96 29.52 -20.13
N ARG A 926 26.20 28.32 -20.71
CA ARG A 926 27.27 28.04 -21.68
C ARG A 926 26.76 27.19 -22.84
N PRO A 927 25.92 27.74 -23.73
CA PRO A 927 25.39 26.99 -24.87
C PRO A 927 26.46 26.53 -25.88
N ASP A 928 27.68 27.10 -25.85
CA ASP A 928 28.78 26.79 -26.79
C ASP A 928 29.57 25.50 -26.45
N GLU A 929 29.35 24.90 -25.27
CA GLU A 929 29.97 23.62 -24.87
C GLU A 929 29.04 22.44 -25.20
N GLU A 930 29.54 21.34 -25.78
CA GLU A 930 28.73 20.11 -25.95
C GLU A 930 28.19 19.62 -24.60
N SER A 931 26.99 19.03 -24.59
CA SER A 931 26.29 18.60 -23.37
C SER A 931 25.91 17.13 -23.42
N GLU A 932 26.24 16.40 -22.35
CA GLU A 932 25.82 15.01 -22.18
C GLU A 932 24.37 14.97 -21.66
N PHE A 933 23.50 14.33 -22.44
CA PHE A 933 22.11 14.08 -22.09
C PHE A 933 21.92 12.66 -21.60
N ILE A 934 21.09 12.50 -20.58
CA ILE A 934 20.65 11.17 -20.17
C ILE A 934 19.55 10.74 -21.15
N SER A 935 19.75 9.63 -21.88
CA SER A 935 18.72 9.09 -22.77
C SER A 935 17.42 8.87 -22.01
N LEU A 936 16.27 9.26 -22.57
CA LEU A 936 14.94 9.07 -21.97
C LEU A 936 14.11 8.01 -22.70
N GLU A 937 14.67 7.38 -23.75
CA GLU A 937 14.00 6.35 -24.54
C GLU A 937 14.28 4.94 -24.00
N PRO A 938 13.27 4.06 -23.92
CA PRO A 938 13.49 2.64 -23.67
C PRO A 938 14.14 1.97 -24.89
N PRO A 939 14.95 0.92 -24.72
CA PRO A 939 15.40 0.11 -25.85
C PRO A 939 14.17 -0.51 -26.56
N PRO A 940 14.12 -0.51 -27.90
CA PRO A 940 13.01 -1.10 -28.63
C PRO A 940 12.92 -2.60 -28.35
N ILE A 941 11.72 -3.08 -28.00
CA ILE A 941 11.41 -4.50 -27.98
C ILE A 941 11.36 -4.97 -29.45
N PRO A 942 12.07 -6.04 -29.84
CA PRO A 942 11.95 -6.57 -31.19
C PRO A 942 10.51 -7.04 -31.43
N GLU A 943 9.91 -6.59 -32.53
CA GLU A 943 8.55 -6.96 -32.92
C GLU A 943 8.39 -8.49 -33.01
N PRO A 944 7.22 -9.05 -32.64
CA PRO A 944 6.94 -10.47 -32.87
C PRO A 944 6.93 -10.73 -34.38
N ALA A 945 8.00 -11.36 -34.88
CA ALA A 945 8.24 -11.53 -36.30
C ALA A 945 7.06 -12.19 -37.02
N HIS A 946 6.42 -11.45 -37.93
CA HIS A 946 5.46 -12.01 -38.87
C HIS A 946 6.11 -13.13 -39.68
N ALA A 947 5.47 -14.31 -39.69
CA ALA A 947 5.94 -15.46 -40.45
C ALA A 947 5.96 -15.16 -41.96
N ALA A 948 7.15 -15.19 -42.55
CA ALA A 948 7.38 -15.16 -44.00
C ALA A 948 8.19 -16.43 -44.40
N PRO A 949 7.99 -16.96 -45.63
CA PRO A 949 8.16 -18.39 -45.88
C PRO A 949 9.62 -18.84 -46.08
N ALA A 950 9.88 -20.09 -45.71
CA ALA A 950 11.19 -20.71 -45.81
C ALA A 950 11.67 -20.91 -47.26
N THR A 951 12.89 -20.46 -47.54
CA THR A 951 13.72 -20.93 -48.66
C THR A 951 15.07 -21.38 -48.11
N GLY A 952 15.35 -22.68 -48.19
CA GLY A 952 16.52 -23.27 -47.53
C GLY A 952 17.82 -23.18 -48.33
N GLN A 953 18.94 -23.23 -47.61
CA GLN A 953 20.24 -23.70 -48.09
C GLN A 953 21.00 -24.41 -46.95
N ALA A 954 21.85 -25.37 -47.30
CA ALA A 954 22.42 -26.34 -46.36
C ALA A 954 23.66 -25.82 -45.61
N LEU A 955 23.79 -26.23 -44.35
CA LEU A 955 24.98 -26.01 -43.51
C LEU A 955 26.13 -26.97 -43.89
N PRO A 956 27.37 -26.49 -44.08
CA PRO A 956 28.55 -27.34 -44.08
C PRO A 956 29.03 -27.64 -42.64
N THR A 957 29.66 -28.79 -42.47
CA THR A 957 30.09 -29.36 -41.19
C THR A 957 31.32 -28.67 -40.58
N GLY A 958 31.29 -28.36 -39.27
CA GLY A 958 32.49 -27.96 -38.52
C GLY A 958 32.23 -27.82 -37.01
N ARG A 959 32.75 -28.76 -36.19
CA ARG A 959 32.68 -28.67 -34.72
C ARG A 959 33.70 -27.66 -34.19
N HIS A 960 33.25 -26.53 -33.65
CA HIS A 960 33.99 -25.80 -32.62
C HIS A 960 33.02 -25.27 -31.56
N ILE A 961 33.21 -25.70 -30.31
CA ILE A 961 32.52 -25.13 -29.15
C ILE A 961 33.41 -24.00 -28.64
N ALA A 962 32.90 -22.77 -28.75
CA ALA A 962 33.35 -21.63 -27.96
C ALA A 962 32.11 -21.07 -27.25
N LEU A 963 32.23 -20.79 -25.96
CA LEU A 963 31.15 -20.20 -25.18
C LEU A 963 31.00 -18.73 -25.59
N ASP A 964 29.90 -18.40 -26.22
CA ASP A 964 29.50 -17.04 -26.58
C ASP A 964 28.20 -16.70 -25.85
N GLU A 965 28.29 -15.84 -24.83
CA GLU A 965 27.19 -15.44 -23.94
C GLU A 965 26.09 -14.62 -24.64
N SER A 966 26.20 -14.40 -25.96
CA SER A 966 25.23 -13.65 -26.78
C SER A 966 24.27 -14.50 -27.62
N THR A 967 24.38 -15.83 -27.58
CA THR A 967 23.48 -16.72 -28.35
C THR A 967 22.19 -16.96 -27.55
N PRO A 968 20.97 -16.79 -28.12
CA PRO A 968 19.75 -17.19 -27.43
C PRO A 968 19.80 -18.69 -27.13
N GLU A 969 19.68 -19.04 -25.86
CA GLU A 969 19.65 -20.42 -25.39
C GLU A 969 18.53 -21.15 -26.13
N ALA A 970 18.89 -22.20 -26.88
CA ALA A 970 17.92 -22.94 -27.67
C ALA A 970 16.84 -23.47 -26.72
N ALA A 971 15.59 -23.06 -26.95
CA ALA A 971 14.48 -23.42 -26.08
C ALA A 971 14.53 -24.93 -25.79
N PRO A 972 14.47 -25.35 -24.52
CA PRO A 972 14.54 -26.77 -24.18
C PRO A 972 13.46 -27.50 -24.98
N PRO A 973 13.79 -28.63 -25.63
CA PRO A 973 12.83 -29.34 -26.48
C PRO A 973 11.58 -29.64 -25.66
N GLU A 974 10.40 -29.45 -26.27
CA GLU A 974 9.13 -29.57 -25.55
C GLU A 974 9.08 -30.89 -24.76
N PRO A 975 8.64 -30.88 -23.49
CA PRO A 975 8.55 -32.09 -22.67
C PRO A 975 7.61 -33.12 -23.31
N PHE A 976 8.17 -34.09 -24.04
CA PHE A 976 7.41 -35.20 -24.60
C PHE A 976 7.27 -36.30 -23.55
N GLU A 977 6.04 -36.54 -23.08
CA GLU A 977 5.75 -37.65 -22.17
C GLU A 977 5.22 -38.86 -22.96
N TYR A 978 5.97 -39.96 -22.93
CA TYR A 978 5.47 -41.26 -23.36
C TYR A 978 4.56 -41.85 -22.28
N SER A 979 3.25 -41.71 -22.46
CA SER A 979 2.22 -42.26 -21.56
C SER A 979 2.00 -43.78 -21.72
N ASP A 980 2.66 -44.41 -22.69
CA ASP A 980 2.58 -45.84 -23.01
C ASP A 980 3.78 -46.65 -22.48
N THR A 981 3.54 -47.91 -22.12
CA THR A 981 4.61 -48.89 -21.83
C THR A 981 4.75 -49.82 -23.03
N ILE A 982 5.87 -49.73 -23.75
CA ILE A 982 6.18 -50.68 -24.82
C ILE A 982 6.67 -52.00 -24.21
N HIS A 983 6.06 -53.10 -24.65
CA HIS A 983 6.50 -54.47 -24.33
C HIS A 983 7.30 -55.14 -25.47
N ASP A 984 7.25 -54.59 -26.68
CA ASP A 984 8.06 -55.05 -27.81
C ASP A 984 9.49 -54.53 -27.70
N GLU A 985 10.48 -55.43 -27.71
CA GLU A 985 11.88 -55.07 -27.49
C GLU A 985 12.47 -54.30 -28.69
N ASP A 986 11.99 -54.54 -29.91
CA ASP A 986 12.45 -53.84 -31.11
C ASP A 986 12.00 -52.37 -31.12
N ALA A 987 10.72 -52.10 -30.89
CA ALA A 987 10.19 -50.74 -30.74
C ALA A 987 10.78 -50.02 -29.51
N LEU A 988 11.09 -50.73 -28.43
CA LEU A 988 11.74 -50.15 -27.25
C LEU A 988 13.20 -49.77 -27.53
N VAL A 989 13.94 -50.58 -28.29
CA VAL A 989 15.29 -50.23 -28.77
C VAL A 989 15.22 -48.98 -29.64
N GLN A 990 14.34 -48.94 -30.65
CA GLN A 990 14.21 -47.78 -31.53
C GLN A 990 13.86 -46.49 -30.76
N ARG A 991 13.05 -46.60 -29.70
CA ARG A 991 12.71 -45.46 -28.83
C ARG A 991 13.86 -45.03 -27.92
N LEU A 992 14.70 -45.95 -27.43
CA LEU A 992 15.73 -45.65 -26.42
C LEU A 992 17.15 -45.43 -27.00
N GLU A 993 17.43 -45.95 -28.20
CA GLU A 993 18.75 -45.87 -28.87
C GLU A 993 19.32 -44.44 -28.96
N PRO A 994 18.55 -43.36 -29.19
CA PRO A 994 19.11 -42.00 -29.29
C PRO A 994 19.67 -41.42 -27.99
N TYR A 995 19.37 -41.99 -26.82
CA TYR A 995 19.60 -41.32 -25.53
C TYR A 995 20.81 -41.88 -24.75
N GLU A 996 21.69 -40.99 -24.29
CA GLU A 996 22.85 -41.37 -23.47
C GLU A 996 22.53 -41.58 -21.98
N ILE A 997 21.43 -40.96 -21.50
CA ILE A 997 20.98 -40.98 -20.11
C ILE A 997 19.50 -41.38 -20.09
N ILE A 998 19.15 -42.37 -19.26
CA ILE A 998 17.75 -42.81 -19.10
C ILE A 998 17.33 -42.72 -17.63
N CYS A 999 16.17 -42.11 -17.39
CA CYS A 999 15.52 -42.05 -16.08
C CYS A 999 14.47 -43.16 -15.95
N ALA A 1000 14.83 -44.28 -15.31
CA ALA A 1000 13.96 -45.43 -15.11
C ALA A 1000 13.10 -45.28 -13.84
N MET A 1001 11.82 -44.93 -14.02
CA MET A 1001 10.83 -44.90 -12.94
C MET A 1001 10.45 -46.33 -12.49
N ARG A 1002 11.00 -46.75 -11.35
CA ARG A 1002 10.79 -48.08 -10.73
C ARG A 1002 11.04 -49.21 -11.76
N GLU A 1003 10.38 -50.36 -11.60
CA GLU A 1003 10.55 -51.52 -12.46
C GLU A 1003 9.68 -51.50 -13.74
N ARG A 1004 9.17 -50.33 -14.18
CA ARG A 1004 8.23 -50.19 -15.31
C ARG A 1004 8.82 -50.60 -16.66
N THR A 1005 10.11 -50.33 -16.88
CA THR A 1005 10.86 -50.72 -18.09
C THR A 1005 11.97 -51.70 -17.70
N LYS A 1006 12.09 -52.81 -18.43
CA LYS A 1006 13.06 -53.88 -18.13
C LYS A 1006 14.32 -53.73 -18.99
N PHE A 1007 15.43 -53.40 -18.34
CA PHE A 1007 16.78 -53.37 -18.90
C PHE A 1007 17.46 -54.72 -18.69
N ASN A 1008 16.95 -55.72 -19.42
CA ASN A 1008 17.57 -57.03 -19.53
C ASN A 1008 18.88 -56.94 -20.34
N ARG A 1009 19.72 -57.97 -20.24
CA ARG A 1009 20.94 -58.13 -21.05
C ARG A 1009 20.75 -57.88 -22.55
N SER A 1010 19.69 -58.43 -23.15
CA SER A 1010 19.38 -58.27 -24.59
C SER A 1010 19.11 -56.82 -24.99
N LEU A 1011 18.39 -56.06 -24.16
CA LEU A 1011 18.13 -54.64 -24.39
C LEU A 1011 19.39 -53.80 -24.21
N LEU A 1012 20.15 -54.04 -23.12
CA LEU A 1012 21.42 -53.36 -22.85
C LEU A 1012 22.49 -53.66 -23.93
N ASP A 1013 22.41 -54.81 -24.59
CA ASP A 1013 23.26 -55.13 -25.73
C ASP A 1013 23.00 -54.25 -26.96
N ARG A 1014 21.77 -53.73 -27.10
CA ARG A 1014 21.26 -53.01 -28.28
C ARG A 1014 21.17 -51.50 -28.12
N LEU A 1015 21.63 -50.94 -27.00
CA LEU A 1015 21.63 -49.50 -26.72
C LEU A 1015 23.08 -48.95 -26.66
N PRO A 1016 23.75 -48.77 -27.81
CA PRO A 1016 25.18 -48.45 -27.86
C PRO A 1016 25.53 -47.05 -27.33
N ASN A 1017 24.57 -46.13 -27.30
CA ASN A 1017 24.78 -44.76 -26.83
C ASN A 1017 24.58 -44.59 -25.32
N LEU A 1018 23.95 -45.57 -24.65
CA LEU A 1018 23.58 -45.49 -23.23
C LEU A 1018 24.81 -45.55 -22.33
N LYS A 1019 24.96 -44.56 -21.43
CA LYS A 1019 26.08 -44.45 -20.48
C LYS A 1019 25.62 -44.39 -19.03
N PHE A 1020 24.40 -43.91 -18.78
CA PHE A 1020 23.86 -43.74 -17.43
C PHE A 1020 22.39 -44.13 -17.31
N ILE A 1021 22.05 -44.85 -16.24
CA ILE A 1021 20.66 -45.12 -15.84
C ILE A 1021 20.44 -44.59 -14.43
N ALA A 1022 19.65 -43.52 -14.31
CA ALA A 1022 19.12 -43.08 -13.02
C ALA A 1022 17.83 -43.85 -12.71
N THR A 1023 17.68 -44.42 -11.51
CA THR A 1023 16.48 -45.18 -11.15
C THR A 1023 15.92 -44.84 -9.78
N THR A 1024 14.60 -44.91 -9.64
CA THR A 1024 13.93 -44.53 -8.39
C THR A 1024 13.90 -45.69 -7.38
N GLY A 1025 14.53 -45.46 -6.22
CA GLY A 1025 14.74 -46.46 -5.18
C GLY A 1025 16.09 -47.21 -5.30
N LEU A 1026 16.71 -47.50 -4.15
CA LEU A 1026 17.99 -48.23 -4.03
C LEU A 1026 17.98 -49.71 -4.48
N ARG A 1027 16.86 -50.21 -5.03
CA ARG A 1027 16.71 -51.57 -5.56
C ARG A 1027 15.72 -51.56 -6.73
N ASN A 1028 16.18 -52.02 -7.88
CA ASN A 1028 15.38 -52.22 -9.08
C ASN A 1028 15.73 -53.58 -9.71
N LEU A 1029 14.79 -54.53 -9.72
CA LEU A 1029 14.99 -55.86 -10.32
C LEU A 1029 14.68 -55.88 -11.83
N GLY A 1030 14.21 -54.77 -12.40
CA GLY A 1030 14.05 -54.57 -13.83
C GLY A 1030 15.36 -54.24 -14.55
N ILE A 1031 16.46 -53.97 -13.83
CA ILE A 1031 17.76 -53.63 -14.42
C ILE A 1031 18.76 -54.74 -14.09
N ASP A 1032 19.44 -55.29 -15.10
CA ASP A 1032 20.62 -56.15 -14.89
C ASP A 1032 21.83 -55.27 -14.54
N ILE A 1033 21.93 -54.87 -13.28
CA ILE A 1033 22.98 -53.97 -12.75
C ILE A 1033 24.38 -54.57 -12.98
N THR A 1034 24.51 -55.90 -12.84
CA THR A 1034 25.77 -56.61 -13.08
C THR A 1034 26.21 -56.44 -14.53
N TYR A 1035 25.30 -56.68 -15.47
CA TYR A 1035 25.60 -56.58 -16.89
C TYR A 1035 25.76 -55.13 -17.38
N ALA A 1036 24.98 -54.19 -16.85
CA ALA A 1036 25.15 -52.76 -17.09
C ALA A 1036 26.57 -52.31 -16.70
N LYS A 1037 27.08 -52.77 -15.56
CA LYS A 1037 28.44 -52.49 -15.09
C LYS A 1037 29.52 -53.11 -15.98
N GLU A 1038 29.31 -54.32 -16.51
CA GLU A 1038 30.20 -54.94 -17.51
C GLU A 1038 30.25 -54.12 -18.83
N LYS A 1039 29.14 -53.49 -19.23
CA LYS A 1039 29.04 -52.58 -20.37
C LYS A 1039 29.61 -51.18 -20.13
N GLY A 1040 30.02 -50.85 -18.90
CA GLY A 1040 30.45 -49.50 -18.52
C GLY A 1040 29.30 -48.50 -18.31
N ILE A 1041 28.06 -48.99 -18.24
CA ILE A 1041 26.87 -48.19 -17.95
C ILE A 1041 26.75 -48.02 -16.44
N VAL A 1042 26.82 -46.78 -15.96
CA VAL A 1042 26.67 -46.47 -14.53
C VAL A 1042 25.19 -46.47 -14.16
N VAL A 1043 24.82 -47.13 -13.07
CA VAL A 1043 23.43 -47.18 -12.57
C VAL A 1043 23.38 -46.55 -11.18
N SER A 1044 22.57 -45.52 -10.99
CA SER A 1044 22.42 -44.81 -9.71
C SER A 1044 20.97 -44.85 -9.21
N GLY A 1045 20.80 -45.20 -7.95
CA GLY A 1045 19.50 -45.25 -7.27
C GLY A 1045 19.18 -43.99 -6.48
N THR A 1046 17.94 -43.88 -6.00
CA THR A 1046 17.50 -42.85 -5.06
C THR A 1046 17.00 -43.45 -3.74
N ASN A 1047 17.06 -42.66 -2.68
CA ASN A 1047 16.40 -42.91 -1.40
C ASN A 1047 14.88 -42.76 -1.53
N GLY A 1048 14.13 -43.24 -0.55
CA GLY A 1048 12.67 -43.07 -0.48
C GLY A 1048 12.26 -42.16 0.67
N GLY A 1049 11.28 -41.29 0.42
CA GLY A 1049 10.62 -40.44 1.42
C GLY A 1049 9.36 -41.09 2.01
N GLY A 1050 8.98 -40.70 3.23
CA GLY A 1050 7.67 -40.99 3.81
C GLY A 1050 7.36 -42.46 4.14
N ASN A 1051 6.06 -42.74 4.31
CA ASN A 1051 5.51 -44.08 4.55
C ASN A 1051 4.46 -44.49 3.50
N THR A 1052 4.51 -43.87 2.30
CA THR A 1052 3.52 -43.96 1.21
C THR A 1052 2.95 -45.35 0.97
N THR A 1053 3.78 -46.39 0.95
CA THR A 1053 3.32 -47.77 0.71
C THR A 1053 2.49 -48.33 1.85
N VAL A 1054 2.76 -47.95 3.10
CA VAL A 1054 1.96 -48.34 4.28
C VAL A 1054 0.61 -47.62 4.26
N GLU A 1055 0.62 -46.32 3.90
CA GLU A 1055 -0.60 -45.54 3.70
C GLU A 1055 -1.47 -46.17 2.59
N HIS A 1056 -0.87 -46.52 1.45
CA HIS A 1056 -1.58 -47.17 0.34
C HIS A 1056 -2.10 -48.58 0.67
N ILE A 1057 -1.35 -49.38 1.45
CA ILE A 1057 -1.84 -50.66 1.98
C ILE A 1057 -3.16 -50.47 2.73
N TRP A 1058 -3.24 -49.47 3.60
CA TRP A 1058 -4.45 -49.18 4.36
C TRP A 1058 -5.56 -48.57 3.51
N THR A 1059 -5.24 -47.68 2.59
CA THR A 1059 -6.20 -47.12 1.62
C THR A 1059 -6.84 -48.23 0.79
N LEU A 1060 -6.06 -49.14 0.22
CA LEU A 1060 -6.57 -50.26 -0.58
C LEU A 1060 -7.36 -51.27 0.26
N LEU A 1061 -6.89 -51.60 1.47
CA LEU A 1061 -7.60 -52.47 2.40
C LEU A 1061 -8.97 -51.87 2.76
N LEU A 1062 -9.01 -50.60 3.16
CA LEU A 1062 -10.26 -49.91 3.52
C LEU A 1062 -11.18 -49.76 2.30
N ALA A 1063 -10.68 -49.35 1.15
CA ALA A 1063 -11.46 -49.24 -0.08
C ALA A 1063 -12.12 -50.57 -0.48
N THR A 1064 -11.38 -51.68 -0.37
CA THR A 1064 -11.86 -53.04 -0.67
C THR A 1064 -12.91 -53.51 0.35
N VAL A 1065 -12.57 -53.45 1.65
CA VAL A 1065 -13.38 -54.04 2.72
C VAL A 1065 -14.61 -53.19 3.05
N ARG A 1066 -14.52 -51.88 2.85
CA ARG A 1066 -15.64 -50.92 2.99
C ARG A 1066 -16.41 -50.68 1.70
N GLN A 1067 -16.01 -51.31 0.58
CA GLN A 1067 -16.63 -51.21 -0.75
C GLN A 1067 -16.82 -49.77 -1.25
N LEU A 1068 -15.96 -48.84 -0.80
CA LEU A 1068 -16.11 -47.40 -1.03
C LEU A 1068 -16.10 -47.03 -2.52
N VAL A 1069 -15.25 -47.70 -3.31
CA VAL A 1069 -15.14 -47.48 -4.77
C VAL A 1069 -16.39 -47.93 -5.53
N VAL A 1070 -17.13 -48.90 -4.98
CA VAL A 1070 -18.40 -49.38 -5.57
C VAL A 1070 -19.51 -48.37 -5.33
N GLU A 1071 -19.68 -47.90 -4.09
CA GLU A 1071 -20.70 -46.89 -3.77
C GLU A 1071 -20.41 -45.53 -4.45
N ASP A 1072 -19.15 -45.09 -4.48
CA ASP A 1072 -18.73 -43.87 -5.22
C ASP A 1072 -19.10 -43.94 -6.70
N ARG A 1073 -18.82 -45.08 -7.35
CA ARG A 1073 -19.20 -45.31 -8.76
C ARG A 1073 -20.72 -45.34 -8.94
N ASN A 1074 -21.45 -45.97 -8.02
CA ASN A 1074 -22.90 -46.08 -8.12
C ASN A 1074 -23.60 -44.71 -7.97
N ILE A 1075 -23.13 -43.88 -7.04
CA ILE A 1075 -23.63 -42.50 -6.87
C ILE A 1075 -23.31 -41.67 -8.14
N LYS A 1076 -22.06 -41.71 -8.62
CA LYS A 1076 -21.64 -40.95 -9.81
C LYS A 1076 -22.30 -41.41 -11.12
N ALA A 1077 -22.70 -42.68 -11.20
CA ALA A 1077 -23.45 -43.21 -12.34
C ALA A 1077 -24.93 -42.77 -12.35
N GLY A 1078 -25.40 -42.06 -11.32
CA GLY A 1078 -26.80 -41.66 -11.20
C GLY A 1078 -27.75 -42.82 -10.91
N ASN A 1079 -27.25 -43.92 -10.31
CA ASN A 1079 -28.08 -45.07 -9.99
C ASN A 1079 -29.12 -44.69 -8.91
N PRO A 1080 -30.39 -45.14 -9.00
CA PRO A 1080 -31.45 -44.75 -8.07
C PRO A 1080 -31.34 -45.40 -6.68
N GLN A 1081 -30.33 -46.24 -6.44
CA GLN A 1081 -30.10 -46.93 -5.17
C GLN A 1081 -29.20 -46.08 -4.28
N TRP A 1082 -29.71 -45.62 -3.13
CA TRP A 1082 -28.95 -44.80 -2.17
C TRP A 1082 -27.80 -45.56 -1.48
N GLN A 1083 -27.96 -46.87 -1.30
CA GLN A 1083 -26.92 -47.78 -0.81
C GLN A 1083 -27.07 -49.10 -1.56
N SER A 1084 -25.95 -49.65 -2.03
CA SER A 1084 -25.94 -50.86 -2.89
C SER A 1084 -25.25 -52.08 -2.26
N THR A 1085 -24.42 -51.86 -1.24
CA THR A 1085 -23.56 -52.89 -0.64
C THR A 1085 -23.66 -52.93 0.89
N LEU A 1086 -23.19 -54.02 1.49
CA LEU A 1086 -23.05 -54.18 2.95
C LEU A 1086 -21.58 -54.48 3.32
N PRO A 1087 -20.79 -53.46 3.67
CA PRO A 1087 -19.39 -53.64 4.06
C PRO A 1087 -19.23 -54.22 5.47
N ILE A 1088 -18.14 -54.96 5.71
CA ILE A 1088 -17.81 -55.47 7.05
C ILE A 1088 -17.08 -54.42 7.89
N GLY A 1089 -17.25 -54.48 9.21
CA GLY A 1089 -16.44 -53.72 10.18
C GLY A 1089 -15.13 -54.45 10.50
N LEU A 1090 -14.09 -53.68 10.91
CA LEU A 1090 -12.77 -54.22 11.24
C LEU A 1090 -12.63 -54.69 12.69
N ALA A 1091 -13.25 -53.99 13.65
CA ALA A 1091 -13.11 -54.31 15.08
C ALA A 1091 -13.45 -55.77 15.40
N GLY A 1092 -12.56 -56.44 16.12
CA GLY A 1092 -12.67 -57.85 16.51
C GLY A 1092 -12.37 -58.87 15.39
N ARG A 1093 -12.08 -58.44 14.15
CA ARG A 1093 -11.71 -59.32 13.03
C ARG A 1093 -10.24 -59.69 13.04
N THR A 1094 -9.88 -60.72 12.28
CA THR A 1094 -8.50 -61.22 12.21
C THR A 1094 -7.80 -60.78 10.91
N LEU A 1095 -6.71 -60.03 11.03
CA LEU A 1095 -5.79 -59.69 9.94
C LEU A 1095 -4.59 -60.64 9.95
N GLY A 1096 -4.49 -61.48 8.92
CA GLY A 1096 -3.35 -62.36 8.67
C GLY A 1096 -2.30 -61.70 7.80
N LEU A 1097 -1.08 -61.56 8.32
CA LEU A 1097 0.07 -61.01 7.59
C LEU A 1097 0.97 -62.14 7.08
N ILE A 1098 1.01 -62.32 5.76
CA ILE A 1098 1.97 -63.21 5.10
C ILE A 1098 3.22 -62.38 4.79
N GLY A 1099 4.22 -62.50 5.66
CA GLY A 1099 5.43 -61.68 5.70
C GLY A 1099 5.37 -60.61 6.80
N LEU A 1100 6.31 -60.67 7.75
CA LEU A 1100 6.47 -59.69 8.83
C LEU A 1100 7.78 -58.91 8.70
N GLY A 1101 8.01 -58.34 7.51
CA GLY A 1101 9.12 -57.42 7.25
C GLY A 1101 8.80 -55.97 7.64
N ARG A 1102 9.60 -55.01 7.17
CA ARG A 1102 9.45 -53.57 7.46
C ARG A 1102 8.02 -53.03 7.23
N LEU A 1103 7.36 -53.44 6.15
CA LEU A 1103 5.99 -53.00 5.83
C LEU A 1103 4.95 -53.77 6.66
N GLY A 1104 5.08 -55.09 6.80
CA GLY A 1104 4.15 -55.90 7.60
C GLY A 1104 4.11 -55.48 9.07
N ALA A 1105 5.28 -55.18 9.67
CA ALA A 1105 5.34 -54.69 11.06
C ALA A 1105 4.65 -53.32 11.24
N LYS A 1106 4.80 -52.38 10.29
CA LYS A 1106 4.07 -51.09 10.32
C LYS A 1106 2.57 -51.27 10.09
N THR A 1107 2.18 -52.20 9.22
CA THR A 1107 0.78 -52.55 8.98
C THR A 1107 0.16 -53.13 10.26
N ALA A 1108 0.85 -54.02 10.98
CA ALA A 1108 0.42 -54.58 12.26
C ALA A 1108 0.23 -53.52 13.36
N GLN A 1109 1.08 -52.49 13.41
CA GLN A 1109 0.94 -51.40 14.38
C GLN A 1109 -0.35 -50.62 14.18
N ILE A 1110 -0.70 -50.29 12.93
CA ILE A 1110 -1.95 -49.58 12.60
C ILE A 1110 -3.17 -50.48 12.79
N ALA A 1111 -3.06 -51.78 12.50
CA ALA A 1111 -4.19 -52.72 12.65
C ALA A 1111 -4.74 -52.76 14.08
N LYS A 1112 -3.88 -52.60 15.09
CA LYS A 1112 -4.28 -52.52 16.51
C LYS A 1112 -5.14 -51.30 16.84
N ILE A 1113 -4.98 -50.19 16.11
CA ILE A 1113 -5.81 -48.98 16.28
C ILE A 1113 -7.24 -49.23 15.79
N PHE A 1114 -7.44 -50.20 14.89
CA PHE A 1114 -8.76 -50.64 14.41
C PHE A 1114 -9.33 -51.85 15.17
N ASP A 1115 -8.81 -52.17 16.35
CA ASP A 1115 -9.19 -53.34 17.18
C ASP A 1115 -9.12 -54.69 16.42
N LEU A 1116 -8.19 -54.83 15.47
CA LEU A 1116 -7.95 -56.09 14.76
C LEU A 1116 -7.05 -57.03 15.56
N ASN A 1117 -7.41 -58.31 15.58
CA ASN A 1117 -6.51 -59.39 15.98
C ASN A 1117 -5.49 -59.61 14.86
N VAL A 1118 -4.19 -59.44 15.13
CA VAL A 1118 -3.15 -59.57 14.09
C VAL A 1118 -2.38 -60.87 14.26
N ILE A 1119 -2.41 -61.72 13.24
CA ILE A 1119 -1.69 -63.00 13.20
C ILE A 1119 -0.67 -62.99 12.06
N GLY A 1120 0.47 -63.66 12.21
CA GLY A 1120 1.60 -63.55 11.28
C GLY A 1120 2.26 -64.88 10.95
N TRP A 1121 2.59 -65.07 9.67
CA TRP A 1121 3.38 -66.19 9.19
C TRP A 1121 4.36 -65.74 8.09
N SER A 1122 5.55 -66.32 8.07
CA SER A 1122 6.43 -66.33 6.89
C SER A 1122 7.38 -67.52 6.98
N PRO A 1123 8.00 -67.99 5.88
CA PRO A 1123 8.87 -69.17 5.89
C PRO A 1123 10.01 -69.15 6.91
N ASN A 1124 10.50 -67.96 7.28
CA ASN A 1124 11.58 -67.74 8.25
C ASN A 1124 11.13 -66.84 9.43
N LEU A 1125 9.82 -66.82 9.75
CA LEU A 1125 9.33 -66.09 10.92
C LEU A 1125 9.63 -66.91 12.19
N THR A 1126 10.05 -66.25 13.26
CA THR A 1126 10.22 -66.84 14.58
C THR A 1126 9.22 -66.21 15.56
N PRO A 1127 8.84 -66.91 16.66
CA PRO A 1127 7.90 -66.38 17.64
C PRO A 1127 8.33 -65.03 18.22
N GLU A 1128 9.62 -64.86 18.52
CA GLU A 1128 10.17 -63.65 19.15
C GLU A 1128 10.07 -62.43 18.22
N ARG A 1129 10.21 -62.65 16.90
CA ARG A 1129 10.04 -61.58 15.90
C ARG A 1129 8.58 -61.19 15.72
N ALA A 1130 7.65 -62.13 15.88
CA ALA A 1130 6.23 -61.84 15.87
C ALA A 1130 5.82 -61.04 17.12
N GLU A 1131 6.25 -61.49 18.30
CA GLU A 1131 6.02 -60.82 19.58
C GLU A 1131 6.63 -59.40 19.63
N ALA A 1132 7.81 -59.17 19.04
CA ALA A 1132 8.41 -57.84 18.95
C ALA A 1132 7.60 -56.83 18.10
N ALA A 1133 6.79 -57.31 17.14
CA ALA A 1133 5.79 -56.48 16.45
C ALA A 1133 4.42 -56.49 17.18
N GLY A 1134 4.29 -57.31 18.22
CA GLY A 1134 3.07 -57.69 18.91
C GLY A 1134 2.04 -58.31 17.97
N VAL A 1135 2.48 -59.23 17.12
CA VAL A 1135 1.67 -60.06 16.21
C VAL A 1135 1.68 -61.48 16.75
N GLU A 1136 0.54 -62.16 16.74
CA GLU A 1136 0.48 -63.57 17.14
C GLU A 1136 1.22 -64.43 16.12
N PHE A 1137 2.19 -65.23 16.58
CA PHE A 1137 2.91 -66.17 15.73
C PHE A 1137 2.02 -67.35 15.34
N VAL A 1138 1.96 -67.64 14.03
CA VAL A 1138 1.29 -68.82 13.50
C VAL A 1138 2.33 -69.75 12.87
N ALA A 1139 2.27 -71.04 13.18
CA ALA A 1139 3.30 -72.00 12.75
C ALA A 1139 3.20 -72.39 11.27
N THR A 1140 1.99 -72.34 10.68
CA THR A 1140 1.73 -72.79 9.30
C THR A 1140 0.94 -71.75 8.50
N LYS A 1141 1.17 -71.69 7.19
CA LYS A 1141 0.44 -70.80 6.28
C LYS A 1141 -1.05 -71.15 6.25
N GLU A 1142 -1.34 -72.44 6.28
CA GLU A 1142 -2.67 -73.05 6.21
C GLU A 1142 -3.52 -72.66 7.42
N GLU A 1143 -2.93 -72.60 8.62
CA GLU A 1143 -3.61 -72.10 9.82
C GLU A 1143 -3.93 -70.60 9.72
N LEU A 1144 -2.98 -69.78 9.24
CA LEU A 1144 -3.20 -68.34 9.05
C LEU A 1144 -4.36 -68.09 8.09
N LEU A 1145 -4.39 -68.77 6.95
CA LEU A 1145 -5.45 -68.62 5.93
C LEU A 1145 -6.84 -69.00 6.46
N ARG A 1146 -6.95 -70.06 7.28
CA ARG A 1146 -8.22 -70.48 7.90
C ARG A 1146 -8.71 -69.51 8.98
N ARG A 1147 -7.80 -68.92 9.75
CA ARG A 1147 -8.13 -68.02 10.88
C ARG A 1147 -8.46 -66.59 10.44
N SER A 1148 -7.90 -66.13 9.33
CA SER A 1148 -7.99 -64.74 8.86
C SER A 1148 -9.37 -64.37 8.28
N ASP A 1149 -9.80 -63.14 8.55
CA ASP A 1149 -10.90 -62.46 7.83
C ASP A 1149 -10.34 -61.52 6.74
N ILE A 1150 -9.10 -61.04 6.90
CA ILE A 1150 -8.37 -60.29 5.89
C ILE A 1150 -6.96 -60.88 5.83
N VAL A 1151 -6.42 -61.15 4.64
CA VAL A 1151 -5.04 -61.61 4.44
C VAL A 1151 -4.29 -60.55 3.65
N SER A 1152 -3.12 -60.11 4.13
CA SER A 1152 -2.27 -59.13 3.43
C SER A 1152 -0.88 -59.70 3.15
N LEU A 1153 -0.39 -59.48 1.92
CA LEU A 1153 0.90 -59.99 1.46
C LEU A 1153 2.00 -58.92 1.56
N HIS A 1154 3.08 -59.25 2.27
CA HIS A 1154 4.25 -58.38 2.52
C HIS A 1154 5.59 -59.11 2.31
N LEU A 1155 5.66 -59.98 1.29
CA LEU A 1155 6.86 -60.74 0.94
C LEU A 1155 7.62 -60.12 -0.24
N VAL A 1156 8.94 -60.29 -0.23
CA VAL A 1156 9.78 -60.03 -1.40
C VAL A 1156 9.63 -61.20 -2.38
N LEU A 1157 9.41 -60.91 -3.66
CA LEU A 1157 9.36 -61.92 -4.71
C LEU A 1157 10.76 -62.52 -4.95
N SER A 1158 10.85 -63.84 -4.92
CA SER A 1158 12.03 -64.65 -5.17
C SER A 1158 11.61 -65.98 -5.80
N GLY A 1159 12.58 -66.80 -6.24
CA GLY A 1159 12.27 -68.15 -6.73
C GLY A 1159 11.56 -69.05 -5.70
N SER A 1160 11.75 -68.80 -4.40
CA SER A 1160 11.10 -69.56 -3.31
C SER A 1160 9.76 -68.99 -2.83
N THR A 1161 9.43 -67.74 -3.17
CA THR A 1161 8.14 -67.10 -2.84
C THR A 1161 7.21 -66.90 -4.03
N ARG A 1162 7.67 -67.23 -5.26
CA ARG A 1162 6.83 -67.22 -6.46
C ARG A 1162 5.68 -68.24 -6.33
N HIS A 1163 4.45 -67.79 -6.58
CA HIS A 1163 3.21 -68.55 -6.42
C HIS A 1163 3.14 -69.23 -5.04
N ILE A 1164 3.51 -68.51 -3.97
CA ILE A 1164 3.41 -68.99 -2.58
C ILE A 1164 1.97 -69.13 -2.09
N VAL A 1165 1.04 -68.41 -2.71
CA VAL A 1165 -0.42 -68.59 -2.58
C VAL A 1165 -0.95 -69.24 -3.87
N LYS A 1166 -1.45 -70.47 -3.76
CA LYS A 1166 -1.93 -71.30 -4.88
C LYS A 1166 -3.44 -71.56 -4.81
N ARG A 1167 -4.00 -72.27 -5.80
CA ARG A 1167 -5.42 -72.70 -5.82
C ARG A 1167 -5.86 -73.39 -4.51
N GLU A 1168 -5.01 -74.24 -3.95
CA GLU A 1168 -5.28 -74.96 -2.69
C GLU A 1168 -5.36 -73.99 -1.49
N ASP A 1169 -4.47 -73.00 -1.42
CA ASP A 1169 -4.47 -71.97 -0.37
C ASP A 1169 -5.71 -71.08 -0.41
N LEU A 1170 -6.10 -70.65 -1.62
CA LEU A 1170 -7.28 -69.81 -1.82
C LEU A 1170 -8.58 -70.53 -1.40
N ALA A 1171 -8.60 -71.86 -1.43
CA ALA A 1171 -9.71 -72.67 -0.94
C ALA A 1171 -9.74 -72.84 0.60
N LEU A 1172 -8.68 -72.43 1.32
CA LEU A 1172 -8.64 -72.40 2.79
C LEU A 1172 -9.22 -71.13 3.39
N LEU A 1173 -9.34 -70.06 2.60
CA LEU A 1173 -9.90 -68.78 3.01
C LEU A 1173 -11.38 -68.95 3.41
N LYS A 1174 -11.84 -68.16 4.39
CA LYS A 1174 -13.26 -68.08 4.72
C LYS A 1174 -14.02 -67.50 3.52
N LYS A 1175 -15.28 -67.90 3.32
CA LYS A 1175 -16.17 -67.30 2.30
C LYS A 1175 -16.33 -65.78 2.46
N THR A 1176 -16.15 -65.26 3.68
CA THR A 1176 -16.21 -63.83 4.02
C THR A 1176 -14.84 -63.13 4.00
N ALA A 1177 -13.76 -63.81 3.65
CA ALA A 1177 -12.41 -63.26 3.75
C ALA A 1177 -12.02 -62.41 2.54
N TYR A 1178 -11.12 -61.45 2.76
CA TYR A 1178 -10.54 -60.59 1.72
C TYR A 1178 -9.03 -60.82 1.57
N LEU A 1179 -8.51 -60.75 0.34
CA LEU A 1179 -7.06 -60.83 0.05
C LEU A 1179 -6.53 -59.48 -0.45
N ILE A 1180 -5.50 -58.94 0.20
CA ILE A 1180 -4.84 -57.67 -0.18
C ILE A 1180 -3.42 -57.97 -0.66
N ASN A 1181 -3.07 -57.57 -1.89
CA ASN A 1181 -1.72 -57.69 -2.42
C ASN A 1181 -1.21 -56.35 -2.97
N THR A 1182 -0.21 -55.79 -2.27
CA THR A 1182 0.57 -54.61 -2.68
C THR A 1182 2.06 -54.93 -2.79
N SER A 1183 2.44 -56.21 -2.84
CA SER A 1183 3.84 -56.63 -2.83
C SER A 1183 4.37 -56.89 -4.24
N ARG A 1184 3.94 -57.99 -4.88
CA ARG A 1184 4.13 -58.29 -6.33
C ARG A 1184 3.03 -59.26 -6.78
N GLY A 1185 2.59 -59.18 -8.03
CA GLY A 1185 1.60 -60.10 -8.63
C GLY A 1185 1.99 -61.58 -8.47
N PRO A 1186 3.19 -61.99 -8.96
CA PRO A 1186 3.61 -63.40 -8.97
C PRO A 1186 3.87 -64.05 -7.60
N LEU A 1187 3.46 -63.45 -6.48
CA LEU A 1187 3.33 -64.13 -5.20
C LEU A 1187 2.08 -65.02 -5.15
N VAL A 1188 1.06 -64.69 -5.94
CA VAL A 1188 -0.18 -65.46 -6.09
C VAL A 1188 -0.17 -66.12 -7.47
N ASP A 1189 -0.74 -67.32 -7.57
CA ASP A 1189 -1.13 -67.91 -8.85
C ASP A 1189 -2.32 -67.11 -9.42
N GLU A 1190 -2.06 -66.22 -10.39
CA GLU A 1190 -3.07 -65.28 -10.93
C GLU A 1190 -4.26 -66.01 -11.57
N GLN A 1191 -4.02 -67.12 -12.28
CA GLN A 1191 -5.10 -67.92 -12.88
C GLN A 1191 -5.99 -68.54 -11.79
N ALA A 1192 -5.39 -69.10 -10.74
CA ALA A 1192 -6.13 -69.62 -9.60
C ALA A 1192 -6.91 -68.53 -8.86
N LEU A 1193 -6.34 -67.33 -8.75
CA LEU A 1193 -6.97 -66.15 -8.14
C LEU A 1193 -8.20 -65.68 -8.93
N VAL A 1194 -8.07 -65.54 -10.26
CA VAL A 1194 -9.18 -65.18 -11.16
C VAL A 1194 -10.32 -66.19 -11.01
N GLU A 1195 -10.03 -67.50 -11.08
CA GLU A 1195 -11.04 -68.54 -10.95
C GLU A 1195 -11.74 -68.52 -9.58
N ALA A 1196 -10.98 -68.31 -8.50
CA ALA A 1196 -11.51 -68.29 -7.13
C ALA A 1196 -12.42 -67.08 -6.89
N LEU A 1197 -12.06 -65.91 -7.43
CA LEU A 1197 -12.85 -64.68 -7.36
C LEU A 1197 -14.12 -64.77 -8.21
N GLN A 1198 -14.04 -65.31 -9.43
CA GLN A 1198 -15.20 -65.57 -10.31
C GLN A 1198 -16.20 -66.53 -9.66
N LYS A 1199 -15.70 -67.61 -9.03
CA LYS A 1199 -16.52 -68.60 -8.31
C LYS A 1199 -16.95 -68.12 -6.91
N LYS A 1200 -16.56 -66.90 -6.49
CA LYS A 1200 -16.81 -66.32 -5.16
C LYS A 1200 -16.48 -67.29 -4.01
N VAL A 1201 -15.30 -67.93 -4.10
CA VAL A 1201 -14.77 -68.85 -3.08
C VAL A 1201 -14.53 -68.12 -1.75
N PHE A 1202 -14.05 -66.87 -1.85
CA PHE A 1202 -13.92 -65.88 -0.78
C PHE A 1202 -14.51 -64.53 -1.24
N ALA A 1203 -14.60 -63.55 -0.35
CA ALA A 1203 -15.44 -62.37 -0.55
C ALA A 1203 -14.93 -61.44 -1.66
N GLY A 1204 -13.62 -61.19 -1.73
CA GLY A 1204 -13.02 -60.31 -2.74
C GLY A 1204 -11.55 -60.04 -2.53
N ALA A 1205 -10.94 -59.24 -3.41
CA ALA A 1205 -9.52 -58.89 -3.34
C ALA A 1205 -9.25 -57.40 -3.59
N GLY A 1206 -8.21 -56.87 -2.95
CA GLY A 1206 -7.61 -55.57 -3.24
C GLY A 1206 -6.25 -55.78 -3.87
N LEU A 1207 -6.11 -55.46 -5.16
CA LEU A 1207 -4.91 -55.75 -5.95
C LEU A 1207 -4.30 -54.47 -6.53
N GLU A 1208 -3.02 -54.28 -6.26
CA GLU A 1208 -2.22 -53.14 -6.68
C GLU A 1208 -1.14 -53.51 -7.71
N VAL A 1209 -0.85 -54.81 -7.81
CA VAL A 1209 0.27 -55.40 -8.55
C VAL A 1209 -0.22 -56.64 -9.28
N PHE A 1210 0.34 -56.89 -10.47
CA PHE A 1210 -0.15 -57.87 -11.44
C PHE A 1210 1.00 -58.72 -12.01
N ASP A 1211 0.70 -59.83 -12.67
CA ASP A 1211 1.75 -60.63 -13.33
C ASP A 1211 2.29 -59.95 -14.59
N ILE A 1212 1.42 -59.22 -15.30
CA ILE A 1212 1.75 -58.33 -16.43
C ILE A 1212 1.32 -56.91 -16.05
N GLU A 1213 2.27 -55.97 -16.06
CA GLU A 1213 2.07 -54.57 -15.73
C GLU A 1213 2.52 -53.68 -16.91
N PRO A 1214 1.70 -52.74 -17.41
CA PRO A 1214 0.32 -52.45 -17.00
C PRO A 1214 -0.65 -53.62 -17.27
N LEU A 1215 -1.68 -53.75 -16.43
CA LEU A 1215 -2.70 -54.79 -16.54
C LEU A 1215 -3.36 -54.75 -17.94
N PRO A 1216 -3.35 -55.84 -18.76
CA PRO A 1216 -3.93 -55.82 -20.10
C PRO A 1216 -5.40 -55.39 -20.13
N LEU A 1217 -5.83 -54.66 -21.17
CA LEU A 1217 -7.17 -54.05 -21.24
C LEU A 1217 -8.31 -55.07 -21.29
N ASP A 1218 -8.05 -56.24 -21.87
CA ASP A 1218 -8.96 -57.38 -21.98
C ASP A 1218 -8.93 -58.32 -20.76
N HIS A 1219 -8.00 -58.10 -19.82
CA HIS A 1219 -7.74 -59.02 -18.71
C HIS A 1219 -8.97 -59.27 -17.82
N PRO A 1220 -9.33 -60.53 -17.50
CA PRO A 1220 -10.58 -60.85 -16.80
C PRO A 1220 -10.80 -60.13 -15.47
N ILE A 1221 -9.73 -59.88 -14.69
CA ILE A 1221 -9.81 -59.19 -13.39
C ILE A 1221 -10.43 -57.78 -13.50
N ARG A 1222 -10.26 -57.08 -14.63
CA ARG A 1222 -10.87 -55.75 -14.86
C ARG A 1222 -12.41 -55.75 -14.83
N LYS A 1223 -13.03 -56.92 -14.98
CA LYS A 1223 -14.48 -57.11 -15.07
C LYS A 1223 -15.09 -57.70 -13.80
N LEU A 1224 -14.30 -57.93 -12.74
CA LEU A 1224 -14.76 -58.55 -11.50
C LEU A 1224 -15.23 -57.49 -10.48
N GLU A 1225 -16.51 -57.54 -10.12
CA GLU A 1225 -17.12 -56.61 -9.16
C GLU A 1225 -16.57 -56.76 -7.73
N ASN A 1226 -16.08 -57.94 -7.37
CA ASN A 1226 -15.47 -58.23 -6.07
C ASN A 1226 -13.96 -57.96 -6.01
N VAL A 1227 -13.44 -57.11 -6.90
CA VAL A 1227 -12.02 -56.73 -6.91
C VAL A 1227 -11.87 -55.21 -6.94
N THR A 1228 -11.11 -54.68 -5.98
CA THR A 1228 -10.65 -53.28 -6.01
C THR A 1228 -9.26 -53.25 -6.62
N LEU A 1229 -9.06 -52.37 -7.60
CA LEU A 1229 -7.83 -52.28 -8.38
C LEU A 1229 -7.20 -50.89 -8.24
N SER A 1230 -5.88 -50.86 -8.10
CA SER A 1230 -5.07 -49.64 -8.24
C SER A 1230 -3.85 -49.90 -9.16
N PRO A 1231 -3.30 -48.87 -9.84
CA PRO A 1231 -2.32 -49.07 -10.91
C PRO A 1231 -0.87 -48.92 -10.41
N HIS A 1232 -0.44 -49.80 -9.49
CA HIS A 1232 0.91 -49.81 -8.90
C HIS A 1232 1.37 -48.41 -8.43
N SER A 1233 0.49 -47.72 -7.70
CA SER A 1233 0.63 -46.35 -7.21
C SER A 1233 1.18 -46.22 -5.79
N GLY A 1234 1.44 -47.31 -5.07
CA GLY A 1234 1.85 -47.32 -3.65
C GLY A 1234 3.23 -46.73 -3.34
N TYR A 1235 3.90 -46.11 -4.31
CA TYR A 1235 5.08 -45.26 -4.12
C TYR A 1235 4.83 -43.79 -4.48
N LEU A 1236 3.65 -43.46 -5.02
CA LEU A 1236 3.28 -42.10 -5.44
C LEU A 1236 2.79 -41.30 -4.24
N SER A 1237 3.62 -40.35 -3.81
CA SER A 1237 3.23 -39.23 -2.95
C SER A 1237 4.14 -38.05 -3.27
N ASP A 1238 3.69 -36.84 -2.98
CA ASP A 1238 4.48 -35.60 -3.00
C ASP A 1238 5.84 -35.76 -2.30
N THR A 1239 5.83 -36.28 -1.07
CA THR A 1239 6.99 -36.48 -0.20
C THR A 1239 8.00 -37.49 -0.76
N ASN A 1240 7.54 -38.56 -1.41
CA ASN A 1240 8.43 -39.57 -1.99
C ASN A 1240 8.90 -39.18 -3.40
N LEU A 1241 8.04 -38.54 -4.21
CA LEU A 1241 8.40 -38.04 -5.54
C LEU A 1241 9.39 -36.87 -5.47
N SER A 1242 9.25 -35.97 -4.49
CA SER A 1242 10.21 -34.89 -4.26
C SER A 1242 11.64 -35.42 -4.04
N VAL A 1243 11.79 -36.46 -3.20
CA VAL A 1243 13.08 -37.15 -3.00
C VAL A 1243 13.53 -37.87 -4.26
N PHE A 1244 12.63 -38.62 -4.93
CA PHE A 1244 12.97 -39.36 -6.14
C PHE A 1244 13.47 -38.46 -7.27
N TYR A 1245 12.77 -37.36 -7.60
CA TYR A 1245 13.19 -36.47 -8.68
C TYR A 1245 14.40 -35.63 -8.28
N GLY A 1246 14.44 -35.09 -7.05
CA GLY A 1246 15.59 -34.32 -6.55
C GLY A 1246 16.89 -35.12 -6.58
N GLU A 1247 16.89 -36.33 -6.01
CA GLU A 1247 18.08 -37.18 -6.02
C GLU A 1247 18.41 -37.73 -7.42
N THR A 1248 17.43 -37.94 -8.31
CA THR A 1248 17.69 -38.29 -9.71
C THR A 1248 18.43 -37.15 -10.43
N VAL A 1249 18.03 -35.89 -10.23
CA VAL A 1249 18.75 -34.73 -10.79
C VAL A 1249 20.16 -34.64 -10.21
N GLU A 1250 20.34 -34.74 -8.89
CA GLU A 1250 21.67 -34.80 -8.26
C GLU A 1250 22.54 -35.94 -8.81
N ASN A 1251 21.96 -37.12 -9.05
CA ASN A 1251 22.66 -38.27 -9.62
C ASN A 1251 23.12 -38.01 -11.06
N ILE A 1252 22.29 -37.37 -11.89
CA ILE A 1252 22.62 -36.97 -13.27
C ILE A 1252 23.72 -35.91 -13.28
N VAL A 1253 23.60 -34.86 -12.46
CA VAL A 1253 24.64 -33.81 -12.33
C VAL A 1253 25.95 -34.43 -11.87
N GLY A 1254 25.93 -35.28 -10.83
CA GLY A 1254 27.12 -36.00 -10.37
C GLY A 1254 27.74 -36.88 -11.46
N PHE A 1255 26.94 -37.56 -12.29
CA PHE A 1255 27.45 -38.34 -13.42
C PHE A 1255 28.12 -37.44 -14.49
N LEU A 1256 27.48 -36.32 -14.87
CA LEU A 1256 28.02 -35.35 -15.82
C LEU A 1256 29.32 -34.70 -15.32
N ASP A 1257 29.43 -34.44 -14.01
CA ASP A 1257 30.63 -33.94 -13.31
C ASP A 1257 31.73 -35.02 -13.12
N GLY A 1258 31.52 -36.25 -13.60
CA GLY A 1258 32.46 -37.37 -13.46
C GLY A 1258 32.56 -37.95 -12.05
N LYS A 1259 31.60 -37.64 -11.16
CA LYS A 1259 31.51 -38.08 -9.76
C LYS A 1259 30.12 -38.68 -9.47
N PRO A 1260 29.78 -39.84 -10.07
CA PRO A 1260 28.44 -40.41 -9.97
C PRO A 1260 28.07 -40.72 -8.51
N LEU A 1261 26.88 -40.26 -8.10
CA LEU A 1261 26.35 -40.41 -6.75
C LEU A 1261 25.41 -41.63 -6.66
N ARG A 1262 25.27 -42.20 -5.46
CA ARG A 1262 24.32 -43.29 -5.13
C ARG A 1262 24.33 -44.47 -6.14
N VAL A 1263 25.51 -44.85 -6.63
CA VAL A 1263 25.73 -45.98 -7.55
C VAL A 1263 25.33 -47.31 -6.90
N LEU A 1264 24.70 -48.20 -7.66
CA LEU A 1264 24.19 -49.52 -7.23
C LEU A 1264 25.16 -50.69 -7.50
#